data_AF-A0A8H5IAU5-F1
#
_entry.id   AF-A0A8H5IAU5-F1
#
_cell.length_a   1.000
_cell.length_b   1.000
_cell.length_c   1.000
_cell.angle_alpha   90.00
_cell.angle_beta   90.00
_cell.angle_gamma   90.00
#
_symmetry.space_group_name_H-M   'P 1'
#
loop_
_entity.id
_entity.type
_entity.pdbx_description
1 polymer ?
#
loop_
_entity_poly.entity_id
_entity_poly.type
_entity_poly.pdbx_seq_one_letter_code
_entity_poly.pdbx_strand_id
1 'polypeptide(L)'
;MAENQSDSDKEDVGSSTVTPLSPGKRQRKTKSTACRRCHARKVKCSGGQPCENCRQASKGAECSYPRKNRLVKVSQQYIDDLIAENQRLRQDDAKPRPEPSIPDVSSTETSSLQGTLLEERPWFFDMNVLHTPVLIGEASDAAFATRFRQAISEPGHSHIPRVNYAPDERLLALSDQDCPWPIPSRARLLVNVALKYVSRTYYIVRKSQILEGLEQTIVNPHSADSLLRSKLWVLFAIGEMYSTRTAAKDRNFPGMAYFARATRILRIISERPRIDAIEIRLLLSFYSLALNRRYTAYALAGSSVRLSVVMGLHLNVPESQLRDAGAREHRNRVWWTAYSFDRMWASRLGHPVTIQDDDIEVDLPTDPVLDTPSDDFADSSYFIAGLRLARLAAKVINAIYTRRPQQKTLSQRVQEALRDLRAFVEELPPHLHIEPTDAPEPSPKPLSLHLYFNQVAITATRPILLHVLRTHVSAWDTQPRTEPQIPVSAMTLSEACIRCARHSCRLLIDCWIDGSFATFDYFYTQYLFSSATVLAISSLIDGKECRSDKEQFESAAQFLHQLKENGNFAAEEFCRHVDAMKLVHPVLAVPFSWQLPTEQDCERQWKSQKTTVVPTGNGIVSYHCQILFLSSIPINSFLLLLIQTINLNSYPKPTLTIISLTTDNMSSLSTAYPTDGEVIDIGGSSINLTFVDDQLPKAFLGKGDFPKEIAYTSGMEKWNKIADNSYQTSDEMTIIKATAQQVVEQLPSGTHIIDLGAANSKKFEPYVHEFIAQGKECVYVALDLSHASLVEHIAKAKATFPGVKCIGLYGSFEQGDVYFKQTRPVARLFLSLGSIFYNAPDYMAKDRCIEFKGHMTPVDRLIVGQDGPTGAEASQTHAAYNTVEYDAFFTTYLQGLQDHAGIVGADPKTAWTVESKLNKAMHYFDVTATHDMYCIIFGIKVAAGTTFKMFKSWKRYEGEIHKLTNEVGLKIETLGKADNSGMRQYLIKAAEN
;
A
#
# COMPACT_ATOMS: atom_id res chain seq x y z
N MET A 1 54.23 19.96 -60.98
CA MET A 1 54.44 20.65 -59.69
C MET A 1 53.06 21.14 -59.23
N ALA A 2 52.58 21.02 -58.00
CA ALA A 2 52.81 20.18 -56.82
C ALA A 2 51.75 20.68 -55.80
N GLU A 3 51.03 19.82 -55.05
CA GLU A 3 50.37 20.21 -53.79
C GLU A 3 49.75 19.04 -52.98
N ASN A 4 49.89 19.18 -51.66
CA ASN A 4 49.07 18.79 -50.49
C ASN A 4 48.80 17.34 -50.01
N GLN A 5 49.48 17.03 -48.89
CA GLN A 5 49.03 16.62 -47.54
C GLN A 5 47.89 15.60 -47.30
N SER A 6 48.33 14.44 -46.79
CA SER A 6 47.80 13.48 -45.79
C SER A 6 46.30 13.43 -45.45
N ASP A 7 45.68 12.28 -45.74
CA ASP A 7 44.47 11.78 -45.10
C ASP A 7 44.41 10.22 -45.10
N SER A 8 43.53 9.74 -44.21
CA SER A 8 42.97 8.42 -43.85
C SER A 8 42.91 7.20 -44.81
N ASP A 9 42.88 6.02 -44.17
CA ASP A 9 42.10 4.79 -44.41
C ASP A 9 41.95 4.11 -45.80
N LYS A 10 42.05 2.77 -45.74
CA LYS A 10 41.25 1.70 -46.42
C LYS A 10 41.71 0.99 -47.72
N GLU A 11 41.27 -0.27 -47.75
CA GLU A 11 41.02 -1.24 -48.85
C GLU A 11 42.19 -2.17 -49.30
N ASP A 12 42.15 -3.51 -49.15
CA ASP A 12 41.18 -4.59 -49.46
C ASP A 12 41.50 -5.27 -50.80
N VAL A 13 42.08 -6.50 -50.80
CA VAL A 13 42.06 -7.42 -51.95
C VAL A 13 42.32 -8.87 -51.51
N GLY A 14 41.42 -9.80 -51.88
CA GLY A 14 41.87 -11.00 -52.60
C GLY A 14 41.63 -12.39 -52.02
N SER A 15 40.45 -12.96 -52.33
CA SER A 15 40.25 -14.26 -53.00
C SER A 15 41.14 -15.47 -52.62
N SER A 16 40.50 -16.56 -52.20
CA SER A 16 40.97 -17.91 -52.57
C SER A 16 39.82 -18.91 -52.59
N THR A 17 39.63 -19.57 -53.73
CA THR A 17 38.84 -20.81 -53.86
C THR A 17 39.76 -21.97 -54.27
N VAL A 18 39.25 -23.18 -53.98
CA VAL A 18 39.57 -24.51 -54.53
C VAL A 18 40.27 -25.51 -53.57
N THR A 19 39.41 -26.38 -53.04
CA THR A 19 39.53 -27.72 -52.39
C THR A 19 40.22 -28.78 -53.31
N PRO A 20 40.62 -30.04 -52.90
CA PRO A 20 39.79 -31.00 -52.11
C PRO A 20 40.49 -32.13 -51.28
N LEU A 21 39.64 -32.94 -50.61
CA LEU A 21 39.74 -34.37 -50.17
C LEU A 21 40.06 -34.76 -48.69
N SER A 22 38.98 -34.83 -47.87
CA SER A 22 38.42 -35.96 -47.05
C SER A 22 39.28 -36.79 -46.03
N PRO A 23 38.71 -37.58 -45.07
CA PRO A 23 37.32 -37.71 -44.57
C PRO A 23 37.15 -37.71 -43.02
N GLY A 24 35.97 -37.28 -42.55
CA GLY A 24 35.21 -37.98 -41.49
C GLY A 24 35.54 -37.74 -40.01
N LYS A 25 34.82 -36.81 -39.35
CA LYS A 25 34.36 -36.99 -37.96
C LYS A 25 32.86 -36.72 -37.85
N ARG A 26 32.12 -37.82 -37.74
CA ARG A 26 30.70 -37.88 -37.43
C ARG A 26 30.40 -37.05 -36.17
N GLN A 27 29.53 -36.05 -36.27
CA GLN A 27 28.83 -35.53 -35.12
C GLN A 27 28.13 -36.71 -34.41
N ARG A 28 28.39 -36.84 -33.11
CA ARG A 28 27.80 -37.87 -32.26
C ARG A 28 26.30 -37.56 -32.16
N LYS A 29 25.48 -38.19 -33.02
CA LYS A 29 24.02 -38.15 -32.95
C LYS A 29 23.60 -38.54 -31.53
N THR A 30 23.12 -37.59 -30.75
CA THR A 30 22.36 -37.89 -29.53
C THR A 30 21.21 -38.80 -29.95
N LYS A 31 21.05 -39.96 -29.28
CA LYS A 31 19.93 -40.87 -29.57
C LYS A 31 18.63 -40.10 -29.33
N SER A 32 18.00 -39.61 -30.38
CA SER A 32 16.75 -38.87 -30.30
C SER A 32 15.66 -39.82 -29.80
N THR A 33 15.17 -39.59 -28.59
CA THR A 33 14.02 -40.33 -28.04
C THR A 33 12.83 -40.11 -28.97
N ALA A 34 12.31 -41.18 -29.58
CA ALA A 34 11.11 -41.10 -30.40
C ALA A 34 9.88 -40.84 -29.51
N CYS A 35 8.90 -40.09 -30.01
CA CYS A 35 7.61 -39.98 -29.33
C CYS A 35 6.94 -41.37 -29.24
N ARG A 36 6.06 -41.58 -28.25
CA ARG A 36 5.41 -42.86 -27.97
C ARG A 36 4.76 -43.47 -29.20
N ARG A 37 4.11 -42.66 -30.03
CA ARG A 37 3.44 -43.13 -31.26
C ARG A 37 4.41 -43.55 -32.36
N CYS A 38 5.45 -42.75 -32.64
CA CYS A 38 6.47 -43.14 -33.63
C CYS A 38 7.24 -44.37 -33.16
N HIS A 39 7.52 -44.46 -31.85
CA HIS A 39 8.13 -45.63 -31.23
C HIS A 39 7.25 -46.88 -31.35
N ALA A 40 5.96 -46.78 -31.04
CA ALA A 40 4.99 -47.89 -31.16
C ALA A 40 4.85 -48.37 -32.61
N ARG A 41 4.87 -47.45 -33.58
CA ARG A 41 4.83 -47.78 -35.02
C ARG A 41 6.19 -48.18 -35.59
N LYS A 42 7.26 -48.18 -34.79
CA LYS A 42 8.65 -48.46 -35.21
C LYS A 42 9.11 -47.63 -36.42
N VAL A 43 8.59 -46.40 -36.55
CA VAL A 43 8.99 -45.44 -37.59
C VAL A 43 9.87 -44.36 -37.00
N LYS A 44 10.72 -43.76 -37.84
CA LYS A 44 11.66 -42.73 -37.41
C LYS A 44 10.90 -41.45 -37.00
N CYS A 45 11.10 -41.00 -35.77
CA CYS A 45 10.52 -39.76 -35.28
C CYS A 45 11.37 -38.57 -35.71
N SER A 46 10.74 -37.50 -36.21
CA SER A 46 11.44 -36.29 -36.66
C SER A 46 11.93 -35.40 -35.51
N GLY A 47 11.44 -35.60 -34.28
CA GLY A 47 11.54 -34.58 -33.23
C GLY A 47 10.54 -33.43 -33.44
N GLY A 48 10.19 -32.71 -32.39
CA GLY A 48 9.14 -31.66 -32.38
C GLY A 48 7.80 -32.12 -31.79
N GLN A 49 6.93 -31.17 -31.42
CA GLN A 49 5.65 -31.43 -30.76
C GLN A 49 4.50 -30.64 -31.43
N PRO A 50 3.65 -31.30 -32.26
CA PRO A 50 3.74 -32.69 -32.71
C PRO A 50 4.84 -32.89 -33.77
N CYS A 51 5.48 -34.08 -33.76
CA CYS A 51 6.45 -34.49 -34.78
C CYS A 51 5.77 -34.69 -36.15
N GLU A 52 6.53 -34.65 -37.25
CA GLU A 52 6.03 -34.65 -38.65
C GLU A 52 5.05 -35.82 -38.91
N ASN A 53 5.45 -37.03 -38.52
CA ASN A 53 4.62 -38.24 -38.68
C ASN A 53 3.35 -38.23 -37.82
N CYS A 54 3.36 -37.52 -36.69
CA CYS A 54 2.17 -37.35 -35.87
C CYS A 54 1.24 -36.25 -36.42
N ARG A 55 1.81 -35.24 -37.10
CA ARG A 55 1.10 -34.14 -37.73
C ARG A 55 0.35 -34.58 -38.99
N GLN A 56 0.94 -35.49 -39.75
CA GLN A 56 0.35 -36.04 -40.98
C GLN A 56 -0.68 -37.16 -40.74
N ALA A 57 -0.97 -37.51 -39.49
CA ALA A 57 -1.99 -38.49 -39.19
C ALA A 57 -3.35 -37.83 -38.94
N SER A 58 -4.41 -38.44 -39.49
CA SER A 58 -5.79 -38.00 -39.35
C SER A 58 -6.20 -37.83 -37.87
N LYS A 59 -7.06 -36.82 -37.63
CA LYS A 59 -7.43 -36.21 -36.34
C LYS A 59 -7.43 -37.16 -35.13
N GLY A 60 -6.66 -36.80 -34.10
CA GLY A 60 -6.70 -37.42 -32.76
C GLY A 60 -5.39 -38.04 -32.25
N ALA A 61 -4.28 -37.95 -32.99
CA ALA A 61 -3.05 -38.61 -32.57
C ALA A 61 -2.18 -37.78 -31.60
N GLU A 62 -2.21 -38.13 -30.32
CA GLU A 62 -1.39 -37.50 -29.28
C GLU A 62 0.11 -37.81 -29.45
N CYS A 63 0.94 -36.77 -29.62
CA CYS A 63 2.39 -36.88 -29.79
C CYS A 63 3.11 -36.59 -28.46
N SER A 64 3.27 -37.61 -27.61
CA SER A 64 3.94 -37.49 -26.30
C SER A 64 5.32 -38.18 -26.28
N TYR A 65 6.30 -37.57 -25.60
CA TYR A 65 7.62 -38.16 -25.39
C TYR A 65 7.75 -38.69 -23.95
N PRO A 66 8.42 -39.84 -23.72
CA PRO A 66 8.59 -40.37 -22.37
C PRO A 66 9.50 -39.45 -21.52
N ARG A 67 8.99 -38.98 -20.38
CA ARG A 67 9.79 -38.26 -19.37
C ARG A 67 10.70 -39.28 -18.67
N LYS A 68 12.01 -39.03 -18.65
CA LYS A 68 12.94 -39.82 -17.82
C LYS A 68 12.92 -39.28 -16.40
N ASN A 69 12.53 -40.10 -15.42
CA ASN A 69 12.80 -39.83 -14.02
C ASN A 69 14.31 -39.87 -13.81
N ARG A 70 14.90 -38.74 -13.40
CA ARG A 70 16.32 -38.63 -13.11
C ARG A 70 16.52 -39.00 -11.65
N LEU A 71 16.73 -40.28 -11.37
CA LEU A 71 17.22 -40.72 -10.07
C LEU A 71 18.66 -40.23 -9.91
N VAL A 72 18.89 -39.34 -8.95
CA VAL A 72 20.23 -38.88 -8.56
C VAL A 72 20.84 -39.97 -7.70
N LYS A 73 21.89 -40.63 -8.20
CA LYS A 73 22.69 -41.55 -7.39
C LYS A 73 23.61 -40.72 -6.50
N VAL A 74 23.34 -40.74 -5.20
CA VAL A 74 24.21 -40.16 -4.17
C VAL A 74 25.12 -41.27 -3.66
N SER A 75 26.41 -40.98 -3.45
CA SER A 75 27.35 -41.96 -2.92
C SER A 75 27.02 -42.27 -1.47
N GLN A 76 27.07 -43.55 -1.09
CA GLN A 76 26.84 -43.99 0.29
C GLN A 76 27.71 -43.21 1.28
N GLN A 77 28.96 -42.93 0.91
CA GLN A 77 29.90 -42.17 1.72
C GLN A 77 29.43 -40.75 2.07
N TYR A 78 28.69 -40.08 1.17
CA TYR A 78 28.11 -38.75 1.45
C TYR A 78 26.95 -38.83 2.43
N ILE A 79 26.19 -39.94 2.40
CA ILE A 79 25.12 -40.20 3.36
C ILE A 79 25.73 -40.53 4.73
N ASP A 80 26.78 -41.34 4.75
CA ASP A 80 27.48 -41.72 5.97
C ASP A 80 28.15 -40.49 6.64
N ASP A 81 28.76 -39.61 5.84
CA ASP A 81 29.33 -38.34 6.31
C ASP A 81 28.25 -37.42 6.91
N LEU A 82 27.08 -37.32 6.27
CA LEU A 82 25.94 -36.55 6.78
C LEU A 82 25.37 -37.13 8.07
N ILE A 83 25.33 -38.46 8.20
CA ILE A 83 24.89 -39.14 9.42
C ILE A 83 25.90 -38.91 10.54
N ALA A 84 27.19 -38.99 10.25
CA ALA A 84 28.25 -38.72 11.21
C ALA A 84 28.24 -37.26 11.70
N GLU A 85 28.00 -36.30 10.80
CA GLU A 85 27.85 -34.88 11.15
C GLU A 85 26.60 -34.64 12.00
N ASN A 86 25.47 -35.27 11.66
CA ASN A 86 24.24 -35.16 12.46
C ASN A 86 24.41 -35.75 13.87
N GLN A 87 25.17 -36.85 13.99
CA GLN A 87 25.50 -37.44 15.28
C GLN A 87 26.43 -36.56 16.12
N ARG A 88 27.41 -35.87 15.49
CA ARG A 88 28.23 -34.87 16.17
C ARG A 88 27.40 -33.69 16.69
N LEU A 89 26.54 -33.12 15.85
CA LEU A 89 25.71 -31.98 16.23
C LEU A 89 24.73 -32.33 17.37
N ARG A 90 24.19 -33.56 17.37
CA ARG A 90 23.35 -34.05 18.47
C ARG A 90 24.12 -34.32 19.76
N GLN A 91 25.40 -34.65 19.68
CA GLN A 91 26.27 -34.81 20.86
C GLN A 91 26.71 -33.45 21.42
N ASP A 92 26.82 -32.41 20.60
CA ASP A 92 27.11 -31.05 21.05
C ASP A 92 25.88 -30.36 21.69
N ASP A 93 24.66 -30.69 21.27
CA ASP A 93 23.42 -30.24 21.94
C ASP A 93 23.14 -30.97 23.27
N ALA A 94 23.76 -32.14 23.49
CA ALA A 94 23.57 -32.95 24.70
C ALA A 94 24.56 -32.63 25.85
N LYS A 95 25.53 -31.74 25.63
CA LYS A 95 26.41 -31.24 26.70
C LYS A 95 25.73 -30.07 27.43
N PRO A 96 25.58 -30.11 28.77
CA PRO A 96 25.13 -28.95 29.52
C PRO A 96 26.12 -27.81 29.28
N ARG A 97 25.66 -26.70 28.70
CA ARG A 97 26.43 -25.46 28.68
C ARG A 97 26.73 -25.07 30.14
N PRO A 98 27.99 -24.83 30.52
CA PRO A 98 28.28 -24.25 31.83
C PRO A 98 27.63 -22.87 31.86
N GLU A 99 26.78 -22.64 32.86
CA GLU A 99 26.28 -21.31 33.19
C GLU A 99 27.48 -20.36 33.32
N PRO A 100 27.46 -19.18 32.68
CA PRO A 100 28.49 -18.19 32.93
C PRO A 100 28.35 -17.72 34.36
N SER A 101 29.27 -18.19 35.21
CA SER A 101 29.51 -17.66 36.54
C SER A 101 29.74 -16.15 36.43
N ILE A 102 28.83 -15.41 37.04
CA ILE A 102 28.95 -13.97 37.32
C ILE A 102 30.29 -13.76 38.05
N PRO A 103 31.21 -12.93 37.55
CA PRO A 103 32.32 -12.47 38.36
C PRO A 103 31.74 -11.60 39.46
N ASP A 104 31.88 -12.09 40.70
CA ASP A 104 31.63 -11.32 41.90
C ASP A 104 32.61 -10.14 41.93
N VAL A 105 32.12 -8.96 41.54
CA VAL A 105 32.77 -7.67 41.81
C VAL A 105 31.79 -6.87 42.66
N SER A 106 31.75 -7.22 43.94
CA SER A 106 31.32 -6.31 44.98
C SER A 106 32.32 -5.15 45.07
N SER A 107 32.04 -4.04 44.40
CA SER A 107 32.39 -2.70 44.90
C SER A 107 31.78 -1.59 44.05
N THR A 108 30.80 -0.92 44.65
CA THR A 108 30.47 0.51 44.52
C THR A 108 29.81 1.01 43.22
N GLU A 109 28.50 1.24 43.33
CA GLU A 109 27.79 2.46 42.91
C GLU A 109 28.34 3.23 41.70
N THR A 110 27.69 3.11 40.54
CA THR A 110 27.12 4.26 39.80
C THR A 110 26.30 3.81 38.58
N SER A 111 25.01 4.11 38.64
CA SER A 111 24.06 4.16 37.53
C SER A 111 24.59 5.04 36.38
N SER A 112 24.67 4.52 35.14
CA SER A 112 24.63 5.35 33.91
C SER A 112 24.35 4.57 32.60
N LEU A 113 23.14 4.78 32.05
CA LEU A 113 22.80 4.89 30.61
C LEU A 113 23.53 3.95 29.59
N GLN A 114 23.11 2.68 29.47
CA GLN A 114 23.49 1.82 28.33
C GLN A 114 22.30 1.57 27.37
N GLY A 115 22.56 1.86 26.08
CA GLY A 115 21.55 2.18 25.05
C GLY A 115 20.77 0.99 24.47
N THR A 116 19.44 1.14 24.44
CA THR A 116 18.46 0.12 24.02
C THR A 116 17.67 0.53 22.76
N LEU A 117 18.25 1.36 21.87
CA LEU A 117 17.52 1.91 20.71
C LEU A 117 17.81 1.23 19.36
N LEU A 118 19.01 0.68 19.17
CA LEU A 118 19.33 -0.15 18.00
C LEU A 118 19.30 -1.60 18.46
N GLU A 119 18.23 -2.33 18.17
CA GLU A 119 18.29 -3.79 18.30
C GLU A 119 19.40 -4.32 17.39
N GLU A 120 20.16 -5.31 17.87
CA GLU A 120 21.44 -5.72 17.26
C GLU A 120 21.32 -6.27 15.83
N ARG A 121 20.12 -6.55 15.32
CA ARG A 121 19.93 -7.27 14.04
C ARG A 121 19.38 -6.38 12.91
N PRO A 122 20.07 -6.32 11.75
CA PRO A 122 19.51 -5.70 10.55
C PRO A 122 18.17 -6.31 10.15
N TRP A 123 17.25 -5.43 9.76
CA TRP A 123 15.95 -5.82 9.22
C TRP A 123 16.04 -6.21 7.75
N PHE A 124 15.83 -7.50 7.51
CA PHE A 124 15.74 -8.10 6.19
C PHE A 124 14.32 -8.59 5.97
N PHE A 125 13.69 -8.15 4.87
CA PHE A 125 12.30 -8.50 4.55
C PHE A 125 12.22 -9.18 3.18
N ASP A 126 11.49 -10.30 3.12
CA ASP A 126 11.17 -10.95 1.85
C ASP A 126 10.13 -10.08 1.11
N MET A 127 10.54 -9.52 -0.03
CA MET A 127 9.81 -8.47 -0.74
C MET A 127 9.35 -8.95 -2.12
N ASN A 128 8.71 -10.12 -2.19
CA ASN A 128 8.32 -10.78 -3.45
C ASN A 128 9.48 -10.97 -4.45
N VAL A 129 10.73 -10.90 -3.96
CA VAL A 129 11.93 -11.22 -4.74
C VAL A 129 12.39 -12.59 -4.26
N LEU A 130 12.18 -13.61 -5.10
CA LEU A 130 12.46 -15.01 -4.77
C LEU A 130 13.81 -15.14 -4.03
N HIS A 131 13.76 -15.57 -2.77
CA HIS A 131 14.93 -15.89 -1.94
C HIS A 131 15.91 -14.73 -1.65
N THR A 132 15.54 -13.47 -1.88
CA THR A 132 16.45 -12.33 -1.64
C THR A 132 15.78 -11.27 -0.76
N PRO A 133 16.01 -11.31 0.57
CA PRO A 133 15.42 -10.32 1.44
C PRO A 133 16.12 -8.96 1.30
N VAL A 134 15.35 -7.88 1.42
CA VAL A 134 15.81 -6.50 1.23
C VAL A 134 16.05 -5.83 2.59
N LEU A 135 17.17 -5.11 2.71
CA LEU A 135 17.52 -4.36 3.91
C LEU A 135 16.60 -3.15 4.11
N ILE A 136 16.09 -2.99 5.33
CA ILE A 136 15.43 -1.76 5.79
C ILE A 136 16.35 -1.07 6.80
N GLY A 137 16.81 0.13 6.46
CA GLY A 137 17.66 0.91 7.36
C GLY A 137 16.86 1.54 8.50
N GLU A 138 17.41 1.45 9.71
CA GLU A 138 16.87 2.03 10.96
C GLU A 138 16.70 3.55 10.89
N ALA A 139 17.43 4.22 9.99
CA ALA A 139 17.30 5.64 9.76
C ALA A 139 16.14 6.04 8.82
N SER A 140 15.35 5.10 8.31
CA SER A 140 14.18 5.44 7.49
C SER A 140 12.96 5.81 8.32
N ASP A 141 12.08 6.67 7.79
CA ASP A 141 10.84 7.07 8.50
C ASP A 141 9.89 5.89 8.70
N ALA A 142 9.83 4.96 7.72
CA ALA A 142 9.05 3.74 7.83
C ALA A 142 9.56 2.81 8.97
N ALA A 143 10.90 2.76 9.14
CA ALA A 143 11.51 2.03 10.23
C ALA A 143 11.15 2.68 11.57
N PHE A 144 11.26 4.00 11.66
CA PHE A 144 10.88 4.75 12.86
C PHE A 144 9.40 4.58 13.22
N ALA A 145 8.47 4.64 12.26
CA ALA A 145 7.05 4.37 12.50
C ALA A 145 6.81 2.94 12.98
N THR A 146 7.61 1.96 12.54
CA THR A 146 7.54 0.58 13.04
C THR A 146 8.04 0.48 14.48
N ARG A 147 9.16 1.14 14.80
CA ARG A 147 9.68 1.22 16.17
C ARG A 147 8.71 1.92 17.13
N PHE A 148 7.99 2.93 16.65
CA PHE A 148 6.91 3.57 17.37
C PHE A 148 5.82 2.55 17.75
N ARG A 149 5.27 1.80 16.78
CA ARG A 149 4.24 0.77 17.06
C ARG A 149 4.74 -0.30 18.05
N GLN A 150 5.99 -0.72 17.92
CA GLN A 150 6.63 -1.67 18.85
C GLN A 150 6.86 -1.10 20.26
N ALA A 151 6.94 0.23 20.41
CA ALA A 151 7.16 0.87 21.70
C ALA A 151 5.88 0.97 22.54
N ILE A 152 4.70 0.94 21.90
CA ILE A 152 3.40 1.15 22.55
C ILE A 152 2.54 -0.12 22.61
N SER A 153 2.97 -1.22 21.98
CA SER A 153 2.26 -2.50 21.96
C SER A 153 3.27 -3.65 22.05
N GLU A 154 2.80 -4.89 22.24
CA GLU A 154 3.69 -6.05 22.35
C GLU A 154 4.67 -6.17 21.17
N PRO A 155 5.92 -6.62 21.42
CA PRO A 155 6.96 -6.77 20.39
C PRO A 155 6.63 -7.92 19.42
N GLY A 156 5.73 -7.67 18.49
CA GLY A 156 5.34 -8.59 17.42
C GLY A 156 5.05 -7.92 16.08
N HIS A 157 5.07 -6.58 16.03
CA HIS A 157 4.78 -5.82 14.81
C HIS A 157 5.91 -5.97 13.79
N SER A 158 5.59 -6.54 12.63
CA SER A 158 6.47 -6.56 11.46
C SER A 158 6.50 -5.20 10.77
N HIS A 159 7.58 -4.93 10.02
CA HIS A 159 7.65 -3.77 9.14
C HIS A 159 6.62 -3.91 8.02
N ILE A 160 5.99 -2.80 7.62
CA ILE A 160 5.04 -2.79 6.49
C ILE A 160 5.85 -2.87 5.18
N PRO A 161 5.55 -3.81 4.27
CA PRO A 161 6.26 -3.93 3.00
C PRO A 161 6.18 -2.65 2.16
N ARG A 162 7.35 -2.16 1.70
CA ARG A 162 7.48 -0.95 0.86
C ARG A 162 7.29 -1.28 -0.63
N VAL A 163 6.07 -1.70 -0.99
CA VAL A 163 5.71 -2.21 -2.34
C VAL A 163 4.96 -1.21 -3.23
N ASN A 164 4.51 -0.06 -2.70
CA ASN A 164 3.72 0.92 -3.44
C ASN A 164 4.63 1.84 -4.28
N TYR A 165 5.11 1.34 -5.40
CA TYR A 165 5.92 2.11 -6.35
C TYR A 165 5.54 1.72 -7.78
N ALA A 166 5.91 2.58 -8.74
CA ALA A 166 5.64 2.29 -10.15
C ALA A 166 6.33 0.99 -10.60
N PRO A 167 5.57 -0.04 -11.03
CA PRO A 167 6.11 -1.37 -11.30
C PRO A 167 6.95 -1.41 -12.58
N ASP A 168 7.96 -2.29 -12.60
CA ASP A 168 8.88 -2.47 -13.74
C ASP A 168 8.13 -2.80 -15.03
N GLU A 169 7.17 -3.72 -14.96
CA GLU A 169 6.36 -4.15 -16.10
C GLU A 169 5.65 -2.97 -16.79
N ARG A 170 5.16 -2.02 -15.99
CA ARG A 170 4.46 -0.85 -16.51
C ARG A 170 5.43 0.13 -17.18
N LEU A 171 6.60 0.37 -16.60
CA LEU A 171 7.60 1.25 -17.19
C LEU A 171 8.19 0.65 -18.47
N LEU A 172 8.39 -0.68 -18.51
CA LEU A 172 8.79 -1.39 -19.72
C LEU A 172 7.75 -1.25 -20.82
N ALA A 173 6.47 -1.51 -20.51
CA ALA A 173 5.38 -1.34 -21.47
C ALA A 173 5.30 0.10 -22.01
N LEU A 174 5.51 1.12 -21.17
CA LEU A 174 5.51 2.53 -21.59
C LEU A 174 6.76 2.93 -22.38
N SER A 175 7.92 2.32 -22.11
CA SER A 175 9.16 2.56 -22.84
C SER A 175 9.09 2.06 -24.29
N ASP A 176 8.33 0.97 -24.51
CA ASP A 176 8.16 0.34 -25.82
C ASP A 176 6.98 0.93 -26.61
N GLN A 177 6.05 1.61 -25.96
CA GLN A 177 4.98 2.36 -26.60
C GLN A 177 5.47 3.67 -27.24
N ASP A 178 4.82 4.06 -28.34
CA ASP A 178 5.10 5.35 -28.95
C ASP A 178 4.53 6.49 -28.11
N CYS A 179 5.45 7.17 -27.41
CA CYS A 179 5.18 8.42 -26.72
C CYS A 179 5.34 9.61 -27.69
N PRO A 180 4.25 10.35 -28.02
CA PRO A 180 4.32 11.49 -28.94
C PRO A 180 5.02 12.69 -28.28
N TRP A 181 5.70 13.49 -29.09
CA TRP A 181 6.26 14.76 -28.62
C TRP A 181 5.13 15.73 -28.27
N PRO A 182 5.20 16.48 -27.15
CA PRO A 182 4.18 17.47 -26.82
C PRO A 182 4.10 18.57 -27.90
N ILE A 183 2.92 19.15 -28.09
CA ILE A 183 2.79 20.33 -28.94
C ILE A 183 3.72 21.47 -28.43
N PRO A 184 4.23 22.36 -29.31
CA PRO A 184 5.25 23.34 -28.93
C PRO A 184 4.91 24.20 -27.71
N SER A 185 3.67 24.66 -27.57
CA SER A 185 3.22 25.43 -26.40
C SER A 185 3.27 24.61 -25.10
N ARG A 186 2.85 23.34 -25.16
CA ARG A 186 2.90 22.42 -24.04
C ARG A 186 4.34 22.05 -23.69
N ALA A 187 5.21 21.81 -24.68
CA ALA A 187 6.61 21.52 -24.46
C ALA A 187 7.31 22.67 -23.71
N ARG A 188 7.11 23.93 -24.15
CA ARG A 188 7.61 25.12 -23.46
C ARG A 188 7.08 25.23 -22.04
N LEU A 189 5.78 25.04 -21.83
CA LEU A 189 5.19 25.06 -20.49
C LEU A 189 5.84 24.03 -19.56
N LEU A 190 5.92 22.77 -20.00
CA LEU A 190 6.45 21.68 -19.19
C LEU A 190 7.92 21.92 -18.81
N VAL A 191 8.76 22.34 -19.76
CA VAL A 191 10.17 22.64 -19.49
C VAL A 191 10.31 23.83 -18.53
N ASN A 192 9.55 24.91 -18.72
CA ASN A 192 9.59 26.05 -17.81
C ASN A 192 9.13 25.68 -16.39
N VAL A 193 8.08 24.86 -16.26
CA VAL A 193 7.63 24.35 -14.96
C VAL A 193 8.70 23.48 -14.32
N ALA A 194 9.29 22.54 -15.06
CA ALA A 194 10.35 21.68 -14.54
C ALA A 194 11.56 22.50 -14.06
N LEU A 195 12.01 23.47 -14.86
CA LEU A 195 13.13 24.34 -14.49
C LEU A 195 12.79 25.22 -13.29
N LYS A 196 11.55 25.71 -13.16
CA LYS A 196 11.11 26.52 -12.02
C LYS A 196 11.12 25.74 -10.70
N TYR A 197 10.68 24.49 -10.69
CA TYR A 197 10.58 23.70 -9.46
C TYR A 197 11.89 22.98 -9.12
N VAL A 198 12.55 22.37 -10.10
CA VAL A 198 13.80 21.62 -9.85
C VAL A 198 14.98 22.57 -9.69
N SER A 199 15.19 23.50 -10.64
CA SER A 199 16.38 24.36 -10.64
C SER A 199 16.42 25.33 -9.47
N ARG A 200 15.28 25.59 -8.82
CA ARG A 200 15.19 26.39 -7.61
C ARG A 200 15.85 25.71 -6.41
N THR A 201 15.76 24.39 -6.30
CA THR A 201 16.34 23.63 -5.19
C THR A 201 17.66 22.97 -5.56
N TYR A 202 17.81 22.55 -6.82
CA TYR A 202 18.96 21.79 -7.30
C TYR A 202 19.38 22.25 -8.68
N TYR A 203 20.67 22.57 -8.86
CA TYR A 203 21.21 22.87 -10.19
C TYR A 203 21.56 21.58 -10.92
N ILE A 204 20.78 21.20 -11.93
CA ILE A 204 21.05 20.00 -12.74
C ILE A 204 21.44 20.34 -14.16
N VAL A 205 20.78 21.31 -14.79
CA VAL A 205 20.98 21.66 -16.21
C VAL A 205 21.19 23.16 -16.34
N ARG A 206 21.89 23.60 -17.40
CA ARG A 206 22.02 25.02 -17.74
C ARG A 206 20.74 25.50 -18.44
N LYS A 207 20.04 26.45 -17.81
CA LYS A 207 18.69 26.89 -18.22
C LYS A 207 18.67 27.41 -19.66
N SER A 208 19.59 28.30 -20.02
CA SER A 208 19.73 28.90 -21.35
C SER A 208 19.89 27.84 -22.44
N GLN A 209 20.80 26.87 -22.23
CA GLN A 209 21.07 25.80 -23.18
C GLN A 209 19.87 24.88 -23.39
N ILE A 210 19.10 24.58 -22.34
CA ILE A 210 17.89 23.77 -22.45
C ILE A 210 16.79 24.50 -23.20
N LEU A 211 16.58 25.79 -22.93
CA LEU A 211 15.56 26.59 -23.60
C LEU A 211 15.91 26.78 -25.08
N GLU A 212 17.16 27.13 -25.39
CA GLU A 212 17.63 27.22 -26.77
C GLU A 212 17.51 25.88 -27.51
N GLY A 213 17.99 24.79 -26.88
CA GLY A 213 17.90 23.45 -27.45
C GLY A 213 16.46 22.99 -27.68
N LEU A 214 15.52 23.38 -26.81
CA LEU A 214 14.09 23.13 -27.00
C LEU A 214 13.57 23.87 -28.24
N GLU A 215 13.87 25.16 -28.39
CA GLU A 215 13.42 25.95 -29.55
C GLU A 215 13.98 25.39 -30.87
N GLN A 216 15.26 25.03 -30.90
CA GLN A 216 15.88 24.38 -32.05
C GLN A 216 15.21 23.04 -32.38
N THR A 217 14.88 22.24 -31.37
CA THR A 217 14.16 20.96 -31.54
C THR A 217 12.74 21.16 -32.08
N ILE A 218 12.06 22.23 -31.67
CA ILE A 218 10.71 22.57 -32.15
C ILE A 218 10.74 22.97 -33.62
N VAL A 219 11.72 23.78 -34.03
CA VAL A 219 11.87 24.23 -35.42
C VAL A 219 12.35 23.09 -36.32
N ASN A 220 13.32 22.31 -35.85
CA ASN A 220 13.89 21.18 -36.57
C ASN A 220 14.06 19.97 -35.62
N PRO A 221 13.13 19.00 -35.63
CA PRO A 221 13.21 17.81 -34.76
C PRO A 221 14.47 16.95 -34.91
N HIS A 222 15.14 17.05 -36.07
CA HIS A 222 16.39 16.33 -36.35
C HIS A 222 17.64 17.03 -35.79
N SER A 223 17.54 18.29 -35.36
CA SER A 223 18.66 19.04 -34.76
C SER A 223 19.08 18.50 -33.39
N ALA A 224 18.15 17.90 -32.65
CA ALA A 224 18.41 17.39 -31.31
C ALA A 224 19.15 16.04 -31.36
N ASP A 225 20.30 16.00 -30.70
CA ASP A 225 20.98 14.74 -30.45
C ASP A 225 20.20 13.86 -29.44
N SER A 226 20.64 12.61 -29.28
CA SER A 226 19.95 11.66 -28.40
C SER A 226 19.95 12.07 -26.92
N LEU A 227 20.96 12.83 -26.48
CA LEU A 227 21.13 13.25 -25.09
C LEU A 227 20.21 14.43 -24.77
N LEU A 228 20.21 15.47 -25.60
CA LEU A 228 19.30 16.61 -25.49
C LEU A 228 17.84 16.13 -25.54
N ARG A 229 17.50 15.25 -26.50
CA ARG A 229 16.14 14.69 -26.57
C ARG A 229 15.76 13.93 -25.29
N SER A 230 16.69 13.19 -24.71
CA SER A 230 16.47 12.48 -23.45
C SER A 230 16.31 13.44 -22.26
N LYS A 231 17.12 14.52 -22.17
CA LYS A 231 16.95 15.59 -21.18
C LYS A 231 15.54 16.20 -21.27
N LEU A 232 15.12 16.56 -22.47
CA LEU A 232 13.79 17.13 -22.72
C LEU A 232 12.66 16.17 -22.32
N TRP A 233 12.78 14.87 -22.60
CA TRP A 233 11.80 13.88 -22.12
C TRP A 233 11.68 13.86 -20.59
N VAL A 234 12.78 13.83 -19.85
CA VAL A 234 12.68 13.84 -18.37
C VAL A 234 12.14 15.18 -17.87
N LEU A 235 12.51 16.30 -18.50
CA LEU A 235 11.96 17.61 -18.17
C LEU A 235 10.46 17.70 -18.46
N PHE A 236 9.96 17.06 -19.53
CA PHE A 236 8.51 16.95 -19.76
C PHE A 236 7.84 16.13 -18.66
N ALA A 237 8.47 15.03 -18.21
CA ALA A 237 7.95 14.20 -17.13
C ALA A 237 7.80 15.01 -15.82
N ILE A 238 8.87 15.70 -15.43
CA ILE A 238 8.92 16.56 -14.23
C ILE A 238 7.94 17.74 -14.37
N GLY A 239 7.90 18.37 -15.55
CA GLY A 239 6.98 19.46 -15.83
C GLY A 239 5.53 19.04 -15.69
N GLU A 240 5.20 17.82 -16.13
CA GLU A 240 3.84 17.31 -16.05
C GLU A 240 3.48 16.95 -14.61
N MET A 241 4.43 16.37 -13.87
CA MET A 241 4.30 16.11 -12.43
C MET A 241 3.96 17.36 -11.63
N TYR A 242 4.70 18.46 -11.82
CA TYR A 242 4.45 19.72 -11.10
C TYR A 242 3.32 20.57 -11.67
N SER A 243 2.83 20.28 -12.89
CA SER A 243 1.66 20.94 -13.47
C SER A 243 0.34 20.26 -13.12
N THR A 244 0.38 19.06 -12.54
CA THR A 244 -0.80 18.23 -12.27
C THR A 244 -1.15 18.27 -10.79
N ARG A 245 -2.43 18.52 -10.48
CA ARG A 245 -2.94 18.52 -9.10
C ARG A 245 -3.60 17.20 -8.68
N THR A 246 -4.13 16.45 -9.65
CA THR A 246 -4.81 15.16 -9.42
C THR A 246 -4.53 14.25 -10.61
N ALA A 247 -4.15 13.00 -10.37
CA ALA A 247 -4.00 12.02 -11.43
C ALA A 247 -5.39 11.53 -11.86
N ALA A 248 -5.60 11.35 -13.17
CA ALA A 248 -6.86 10.76 -13.62
C ALA A 248 -6.90 9.27 -13.21
N LYS A 249 -8.03 8.80 -12.69
CA LYS A 249 -8.19 7.43 -12.14
C LYS A 249 -7.83 6.31 -13.14
N ASP A 250 -7.89 6.59 -14.45
CA ASP A 250 -7.57 5.66 -15.53
C ASP A 250 -6.20 5.94 -16.21
N ARG A 251 -5.43 6.93 -15.74
CA ARG A 251 -4.12 7.30 -16.31
C ARG A 251 -2.98 6.98 -15.36
N ASN A 252 -1.80 6.79 -15.94
CA ASN A 252 -0.55 6.63 -15.18
C ASN A 252 -0.21 7.90 -14.39
N PHE A 253 0.67 7.75 -13.40
CA PHE A 253 1.31 8.87 -12.69
C PHE A 253 1.78 9.96 -13.69
N PRO A 254 1.58 11.26 -13.39
CA PRO A 254 1.78 12.32 -14.38
C PRO A 254 3.22 12.39 -14.88
N GLY A 255 3.43 12.30 -16.20
CA GLY A 255 4.76 12.29 -16.82
C GLY A 255 5.42 10.90 -16.99
N MET A 256 4.78 9.82 -16.52
CA MET A 256 5.43 8.49 -16.45
C MET A 256 5.83 7.96 -17.84
N ALA A 257 5.06 8.27 -18.89
CA ALA A 257 5.41 7.88 -20.26
C ALA A 257 6.66 8.59 -20.79
N TYR A 258 6.80 9.89 -20.52
CA TYR A 258 8.00 10.66 -20.87
C TYR A 258 9.22 10.15 -20.10
N PHE A 259 9.05 9.86 -18.80
CA PHE A 259 10.08 9.24 -17.98
C PHE A 259 10.52 7.89 -18.56
N ALA A 260 9.58 6.99 -18.85
CA ALA A 260 9.88 5.68 -19.42
C ALA A 260 10.64 5.79 -20.75
N ARG A 261 10.24 6.72 -21.64
CA ARG A 261 10.97 6.98 -22.89
C ARG A 261 12.40 7.45 -22.64
N ALA A 262 12.62 8.34 -21.67
CA ALA A 262 13.95 8.85 -21.32
C ALA A 262 14.87 7.78 -20.73
N THR A 263 14.34 6.80 -19.98
CA THR A 263 15.17 5.74 -19.37
C THR A 263 15.89 4.86 -20.40
N ARG A 264 15.49 4.88 -21.67
CA ARG A 264 16.17 4.15 -22.77
C ARG A 264 17.64 4.52 -22.91
N ILE A 265 18.02 5.76 -22.55
CA ILE A 265 19.43 6.18 -22.59
C ILE A 265 20.31 5.38 -21.62
N LEU A 266 19.73 4.83 -20.53
CA LEU A 266 20.46 4.02 -19.55
C LEU A 266 20.95 2.68 -20.13
N ARG A 267 20.43 2.26 -21.30
CA ARG A 267 20.92 1.07 -22.03
C ARG A 267 22.33 1.28 -22.60
N ILE A 268 22.79 2.52 -22.69
CA ILE A 268 24.12 2.87 -23.20
C ILE A 268 25.06 3.08 -22.00
N ILE A 269 26.04 2.20 -21.86
CA ILE A 269 27.13 2.34 -20.89
C ILE A 269 28.31 2.97 -21.63
N SER A 270 28.48 4.29 -21.45
CA SER A 270 29.59 5.03 -22.06
C SER A 270 30.85 4.91 -21.19
N GLU A 271 31.97 4.50 -21.81
CA GLU A 271 33.30 4.48 -21.17
C GLU A 271 33.70 5.86 -20.64
N ARG A 272 33.43 6.92 -21.44
CA ARG A 272 33.61 8.31 -21.04
C ARG A 272 32.27 9.04 -21.19
N PRO A 273 31.52 9.26 -20.10
CA PRO A 273 30.25 9.97 -20.18
C PRO A 273 30.48 11.44 -20.54
N ARG A 274 29.53 12.05 -21.27
CA ARG A 274 29.39 13.51 -21.31
C ARG A 274 28.66 13.98 -20.06
N ILE A 275 28.82 15.26 -19.71
CA ILE A 275 28.12 15.86 -18.56
C ILE A 275 26.60 15.68 -18.69
N ASP A 276 26.08 15.74 -19.92
CA ASP A 276 24.68 15.47 -20.25
C ASP A 276 24.17 14.13 -19.71
N ALA A 277 25.02 13.10 -19.75
CA ALA A 277 24.66 11.76 -19.28
C ALA A 277 24.57 11.69 -17.74
N ILE A 278 25.30 12.56 -17.03
CA ILE A 278 25.20 12.75 -15.57
C ILE A 278 23.91 13.53 -15.27
N GLU A 279 23.67 14.63 -15.97
CA GLU A 279 22.46 15.45 -15.81
C GLU A 279 21.18 14.63 -16.01
N ILE A 280 21.12 13.81 -17.07
CA ILE A 280 19.96 12.94 -17.33
C ILE A 280 19.78 11.95 -16.17
N ARG A 281 20.85 11.35 -15.65
CA ARG A 281 20.75 10.42 -14.51
C ARG A 281 20.29 11.12 -13.24
N LEU A 282 20.70 12.37 -12.99
CA LEU A 282 20.20 13.17 -11.88
C LEU A 282 18.69 13.46 -12.05
N LEU A 283 18.25 13.91 -13.23
CA LEU A 283 16.83 14.12 -13.51
C LEU A 283 16.01 12.82 -13.35
N LEU A 284 16.53 11.69 -13.84
CA LEU A 284 15.90 10.37 -13.70
C LEU A 284 15.86 9.92 -12.24
N SER A 285 16.92 10.17 -11.47
CA SER A 285 16.98 9.89 -10.03
C SER A 285 15.88 10.65 -9.29
N PHE A 286 15.76 11.95 -9.58
CA PHE A 286 14.75 12.82 -8.99
C PHE A 286 13.32 12.33 -9.28
N TYR A 287 12.99 12.06 -10.54
CA TYR A 287 11.66 11.57 -10.91
C TYR A 287 11.38 10.15 -10.40
N SER A 288 12.41 9.28 -10.33
CA SER A 288 12.27 7.95 -9.73
C SER A 288 11.82 8.01 -8.26
N LEU A 289 12.26 9.05 -7.53
CA LEU A 289 11.85 9.26 -6.16
C LEU A 289 10.35 9.60 -6.07
N ALA A 290 9.83 10.42 -6.98
CA ALA A 290 8.39 10.73 -7.07
C ALA A 290 7.53 9.50 -7.42
N LEU A 291 8.06 8.57 -8.21
CA LEU A 291 7.45 7.25 -8.45
C LEU A 291 7.56 6.27 -7.27
N ASN A 292 8.05 6.75 -6.13
CA ASN A 292 8.35 5.99 -4.92
C ASN A 292 9.39 4.86 -5.12
N ARG A 293 10.16 4.90 -6.22
CA ARG A 293 11.22 3.93 -6.56
C ARG A 293 12.55 4.32 -5.90
N ARG A 294 12.56 4.36 -4.57
CA ARG A 294 13.65 4.90 -3.75
C ARG A 294 15.01 4.25 -3.99
N TYR A 295 15.05 2.92 -4.18
CA TYR A 295 16.29 2.21 -4.49
C TYR A 295 16.83 2.53 -5.90
N THR A 296 15.94 2.69 -6.89
CA THR A 296 16.34 3.15 -8.23
C THR A 296 16.86 4.58 -8.16
N ALA A 297 16.19 5.47 -7.42
CA ALA A 297 16.65 6.84 -7.21
C ALA A 297 18.04 6.88 -6.56
N TYR A 298 18.25 6.11 -5.48
CA TYR A 298 19.54 5.95 -4.79
C TYR A 298 20.64 5.42 -5.73
N ALA A 299 20.36 4.35 -6.48
CA ALA A 299 21.33 3.76 -7.40
C ALA A 299 21.72 4.74 -8.52
N LEU A 300 20.75 5.49 -9.06
CA LEU A 300 21.02 6.50 -10.08
C LEU A 300 21.85 7.65 -9.53
N ALA A 301 21.55 8.14 -8.32
CA ALA A 301 22.33 9.20 -7.65
C ALA A 301 23.79 8.76 -7.41
N GLY A 302 24.01 7.58 -6.84
CA GLY A 302 25.35 7.04 -6.64
C GLY A 302 26.09 6.79 -7.95
N SER A 303 25.39 6.35 -9.00
CA SER A 303 25.99 6.22 -10.34
C SER A 303 26.40 7.57 -10.93
N SER A 304 25.62 8.64 -10.68
CA SER A 304 25.98 10.00 -11.10
C SER A 304 27.23 10.49 -10.40
N VAL A 305 27.42 10.21 -9.11
CA VAL A 305 28.66 10.52 -8.38
C VAL A 305 29.84 9.77 -9.01
N ARG A 306 29.73 8.46 -9.25
CA ARG A 306 30.81 7.69 -9.87
C ARG A 306 31.17 8.19 -11.27
N LEU A 307 30.18 8.50 -12.10
CA LEU A 307 30.42 9.06 -13.44
C LEU A 307 31.01 10.47 -13.37
N SER A 308 30.63 11.26 -12.37
CA SER A 308 31.25 12.56 -12.11
C SER A 308 32.71 12.42 -11.72
N VAL A 309 33.07 11.41 -10.92
CA VAL A 309 34.47 11.09 -10.59
C VAL A 309 35.25 10.68 -11.84
N VAL A 310 34.68 9.84 -12.72
CA VAL A 310 35.30 9.48 -14.01
C VAL A 310 35.59 10.70 -14.88
N MET A 311 34.71 11.71 -14.87
CA MET A 311 34.92 12.98 -15.57
C MET A 311 35.77 14.00 -14.78
N GLY A 312 36.19 13.64 -13.57
CA GLY A 312 36.97 14.51 -12.69
C GLY A 312 36.17 15.63 -12.01
N LEU A 313 34.83 15.66 -12.05
CA LEU A 313 34.03 16.82 -11.57
C LEU A 313 34.22 17.17 -10.08
N HIS A 314 34.72 16.22 -9.29
CA HIS A 314 35.12 16.36 -7.89
C HIS A 314 36.41 17.17 -7.65
N LEU A 315 37.12 17.55 -8.72
CA LEU A 315 38.35 18.35 -8.70
C LEU A 315 38.13 19.67 -9.43
N ASN A 316 38.80 20.74 -9.03
CA ASN A 316 38.80 22.01 -9.76
C ASN A 316 39.50 21.89 -11.12
N VAL A 317 38.98 22.60 -12.14
CA VAL A 317 39.64 22.73 -13.44
C VAL A 317 40.28 24.12 -13.52
N PRO A 318 41.60 24.23 -13.75
CA PRO A 318 42.26 25.51 -13.91
C PRO A 318 41.66 26.33 -15.06
N GLU A 319 41.58 27.65 -14.89
CA GLU A 319 41.11 28.58 -15.92
C GLU A 319 41.88 28.45 -17.24
N SER A 320 43.16 28.10 -17.17
CA SER A 320 44.00 27.84 -18.35
C SER A 320 43.52 26.66 -19.20
N GLN A 321 42.84 25.68 -18.60
CA GLN A 321 42.34 24.47 -19.27
C GLN A 321 40.87 24.61 -19.70
N LEU A 322 40.07 25.39 -18.97
CA LEU A 322 38.68 25.69 -19.33
C LEU A 322 38.39 27.15 -19.06
N ARG A 323 38.43 27.99 -20.11
CA ARG A 323 38.30 29.46 -20.00
C ARG A 323 36.89 29.95 -19.70
N ASP A 324 35.86 29.26 -20.19
CA ASP A 324 34.45 29.63 -19.95
C ASP A 324 34.09 29.47 -18.47
N ALA A 325 33.91 30.60 -17.78
CA ALA A 325 33.53 30.65 -16.37
C ALA A 325 32.16 29.99 -16.11
N GLY A 326 31.20 30.16 -17.02
CA GLY A 326 29.89 29.50 -16.94
C GLY A 326 30.00 27.98 -17.10
N ALA A 327 30.88 27.50 -17.97
CA ALA A 327 31.13 26.05 -18.08
C ALA A 327 31.79 25.47 -16.83
N ARG A 328 32.76 26.18 -16.22
CA ARG A 328 33.36 25.79 -14.93
C ARG A 328 32.31 25.72 -13.82
N GLU A 329 31.47 26.75 -13.71
CA GLU A 329 30.43 26.80 -12.68
C GLU A 329 29.32 25.76 -12.91
N HIS A 330 28.90 25.53 -14.15
CA HIS A 330 27.95 24.45 -14.49
C HIS A 330 28.48 23.09 -14.04
N ARG A 331 29.75 22.81 -14.33
CA ARG A 331 30.44 21.59 -13.88
C ARG A 331 30.48 21.48 -12.35
N ASN A 332 30.82 22.58 -11.66
CA ASN A 332 30.88 22.62 -10.20
C ASN A 332 29.51 22.32 -9.57
N ARG A 333 28.46 23.01 -10.02
CA ARG A 333 27.11 22.83 -9.48
C ARG A 333 26.50 21.47 -9.81
N VAL A 334 26.79 20.88 -10.98
CA VAL A 334 26.37 19.51 -11.31
C VAL A 334 27.00 18.49 -10.37
N TRP A 335 28.29 18.64 -10.04
CA TRP A 335 28.95 17.80 -9.04
C TRP A 335 28.26 17.91 -7.67
N TRP A 336 28.06 19.12 -7.18
CA TRP A 336 27.48 19.34 -5.86
C TRP A 336 26.00 18.91 -5.77
N THR A 337 25.27 18.92 -6.88
CA THR A 337 23.93 18.31 -6.95
C THR A 337 24.00 16.78 -6.88
N ALA A 338 24.94 16.14 -7.61
CA ALA A 338 25.14 14.70 -7.50
C ALA A 338 25.53 14.26 -6.08
N TYR A 339 26.46 15.01 -5.47
CA TYR A 339 26.86 14.89 -4.07
C TYR A 339 25.67 14.98 -3.12
N SER A 340 24.79 15.98 -3.34
CA SER A 340 23.62 16.21 -2.51
C SER A 340 22.61 15.07 -2.63
N PHE A 341 22.29 14.63 -3.85
CA PHE A 341 21.36 13.53 -4.07
C PHE A 341 21.85 12.23 -3.44
N ASP A 342 23.14 11.91 -3.57
CA ASP A 342 23.74 10.72 -2.96
C ASP A 342 23.54 10.73 -1.43
N ARG A 343 23.91 11.83 -0.75
CA ARG A 343 23.76 11.97 0.71
C ARG A 343 22.32 12.02 1.18
N MET A 344 21.48 12.74 0.44
CA MET A 344 20.07 12.90 0.77
C MET A 344 19.31 11.58 0.61
N TRP A 345 19.55 10.80 -0.45
CA TRP A 345 18.85 9.54 -0.64
C TRP A 345 19.40 8.46 0.29
N ALA A 346 20.73 8.42 0.47
CA ALA A 346 21.39 7.50 1.39
C ALA A 346 20.87 7.66 2.83
N SER A 347 20.81 8.91 3.32
CA SER A 347 20.34 9.21 4.69
C SER A 347 18.91 8.73 4.95
N ARG A 348 18.01 8.88 3.97
CA ARG A 348 16.61 8.44 4.07
C ARG A 348 16.44 6.91 4.08
N LEU A 349 17.40 6.19 3.52
CA LEU A 349 17.41 4.73 3.49
C LEU A 349 18.26 4.11 4.59
N GLY A 350 19.04 4.92 5.32
CA GLY A 350 20.08 4.44 6.23
C GLY A 350 21.18 3.66 5.49
N HIS A 351 21.50 4.07 4.27
CA HIS A 351 22.51 3.46 3.41
C HIS A 351 23.82 4.27 3.42
N PRO A 352 24.96 3.67 3.07
CA PRO A 352 26.22 4.40 2.95
C PRO A 352 26.21 5.34 1.73
N VAL A 353 27.03 6.39 1.81
CA VAL A 353 27.30 7.34 0.71
C VAL A 353 28.39 6.82 -0.22
N THR A 354 28.45 7.33 -1.45
CA THR A 354 29.34 6.83 -2.50
C THR A 354 30.79 7.29 -2.37
N ILE A 355 31.02 8.53 -1.90
CA ILE A 355 32.35 9.16 -1.78
C ILE A 355 32.51 9.85 -0.42
N GLN A 356 33.70 9.78 0.17
CA GLN A 356 34.02 10.49 1.42
C GLN A 356 34.29 11.99 1.14
N ASP A 357 34.13 12.84 2.15
CA ASP A 357 34.35 14.28 1.99
C ASP A 357 35.83 14.62 1.74
N ASP A 358 36.76 13.82 2.27
CA ASP A 358 38.21 14.02 2.13
C ASP A 358 38.72 13.81 0.69
N ASP A 359 37.95 13.11 -0.15
CA ASP A 359 38.29 12.85 -1.56
C ASP A 359 37.79 13.96 -2.51
N ILE A 360 37.34 15.10 -1.97
CA ILE A 360 36.68 16.17 -2.74
C ILE A 360 37.52 17.44 -2.67
N GLU A 361 38.03 17.88 -3.81
CA GLU A 361 38.90 19.07 -3.91
C GLU A 361 38.27 20.21 -4.73
N VAL A 362 37.03 20.06 -5.19
CA VAL A 362 36.32 21.11 -5.92
C VAL A 362 35.74 22.17 -4.98
N ASP A 363 35.82 23.43 -5.41
CA ASP A 363 35.39 24.57 -4.61
C ASP A 363 33.86 24.60 -4.44
N LEU A 364 33.39 25.31 -3.40
CA LEU A 364 31.96 25.59 -3.27
C LEU A 364 31.47 26.45 -4.45
N PRO A 365 30.19 26.34 -4.84
CA PRO A 365 29.60 27.12 -5.92
C PRO A 365 29.70 28.62 -5.71
N THR A 366 29.81 29.36 -6.81
CA THR A 366 29.96 30.82 -6.81
C THR A 366 28.95 31.46 -7.74
N ASP A 367 28.80 32.78 -7.70
CA ASP A 367 28.00 33.52 -8.66
C ASP A 367 28.95 34.16 -9.70
N PRO A 368 29.25 33.46 -10.80
CA PRO A 368 30.26 33.91 -11.75
C PRO A 368 29.78 35.14 -12.51
N VAL A 369 30.69 36.09 -12.74
CA VAL A 369 30.46 37.15 -13.72
C VAL A 369 30.62 36.55 -15.12
N LEU A 370 29.52 36.49 -15.87
CA LEU A 370 29.50 35.94 -17.22
C LEU A 370 29.63 37.05 -18.26
N ASP A 371 30.26 36.73 -19.40
CA ASP A 371 30.38 37.66 -20.53
C ASP A 371 29.01 38.04 -21.13
N THR A 372 28.04 37.14 -21.04
CA THR A 372 26.65 37.35 -21.48
C THR A 372 25.70 37.32 -20.28
N PRO A 373 24.80 38.32 -20.14
CA PRO A 373 23.76 38.29 -19.11
C PRO A 373 22.90 37.03 -19.26
N SER A 374 22.90 36.18 -18.25
CA SER A 374 22.15 34.92 -18.24
C SER A 374 21.59 34.64 -16.86
N ASP A 375 20.36 34.11 -16.81
CA ASP A 375 19.69 33.63 -15.60
C ASP A 375 19.97 32.13 -15.37
N ASP A 376 21.18 31.69 -15.72
CA ASP A 376 21.59 30.28 -15.62
C ASP A 376 21.87 29.85 -14.18
N PHE A 377 22.45 30.73 -13.39
CA PHE A 377 22.93 30.43 -12.04
C PHE A 377 22.10 31.21 -11.03
N ALA A 378 21.30 30.49 -10.25
CA ALA A 378 20.63 31.05 -9.09
C ALA A 378 21.63 31.35 -7.96
N ASP A 379 21.21 32.17 -7.00
CA ASP A 379 21.96 32.54 -5.80
C ASP A 379 22.73 31.35 -5.18
N SER A 380 24.06 31.45 -5.20
CA SER A 380 24.97 30.44 -4.66
C SER A 380 24.74 30.16 -3.17
N SER A 381 24.27 31.15 -2.40
CA SER A 381 24.11 31.02 -0.96
C SER A 381 23.01 30.02 -0.57
N TYR A 382 21.89 30.00 -1.29
CA TYR A 382 20.84 28.99 -1.10
C TYR A 382 21.39 27.60 -1.36
N PHE A 383 22.13 27.45 -2.45
CA PHE A 383 22.69 26.17 -2.86
C PHE A 383 23.72 25.68 -1.84
N ILE A 384 24.65 26.53 -1.41
CA ILE A 384 25.64 26.24 -0.34
C ILE A 384 24.93 25.84 0.96
N ALA A 385 23.86 26.54 1.36
CA ALA A 385 23.10 26.16 2.55
C ALA A 385 22.51 24.74 2.42
N GLY A 386 21.98 24.38 1.25
CA GLY A 386 21.54 23.02 0.94
C GLY A 386 22.67 21.98 1.06
N LEU A 387 23.87 22.30 0.56
CA LEU A 387 25.05 21.42 0.64
C LEU A 387 25.48 21.18 2.10
N ARG A 388 25.46 22.23 2.92
CA ARG A 388 25.77 22.15 4.35
C ARG A 388 24.79 21.21 5.07
N LEU A 389 23.49 21.31 4.78
CA LEU A 389 22.50 20.38 5.31
C LEU A 389 22.71 18.94 4.81
N ALA A 390 23.09 18.74 3.54
CA ALA A 390 23.44 17.41 3.01
C ALA A 390 24.64 16.77 3.72
N ARG A 391 25.67 17.56 4.05
CA ARG A 391 26.80 17.13 4.90
C ARG A 391 26.33 16.75 6.30
N LEU A 392 25.55 17.62 6.94
CA LEU A 392 25.05 17.39 8.30
C LEU A 392 24.14 16.16 8.37
N ALA A 393 23.28 15.93 7.37
CA ALA A 393 22.44 14.75 7.29
C ALA A 393 23.29 13.46 7.26
N ALA A 394 24.33 13.40 6.44
CA ALA A 394 25.23 12.24 6.40
C ALA A 394 25.99 12.04 7.73
N LYS A 395 26.47 13.13 8.34
CA LYS A 395 27.12 13.12 9.67
C LYS A 395 26.18 12.58 10.75
N VAL A 396 24.93 13.05 10.76
CA VAL A 396 23.87 12.58 11.69
C VAL A 396 23.65 11.08 11.55
N ILE A 397 23.53 10.57 10.33
CA ILE A 397 23.31 9.13 10.08
C ILE A 397 24.50 8.31 10.59
N ASN A 398 25.72 8.73 10.28
CA ASN A 398 26.94 8.05 10.71
C ASN A 398 27.19 8.16 12.22
N ALA A 399 26.76 9.25 12.87
CA ALA A 399 26.94 9.44 14.30
C ALA A 399 25.88 8.68 15.12
N ILE A 400 24.62 8.68 14.68
CA ILE A 400 23.47 8.24 15.50
C ILE A 400 23.01 6.83 15.15
N TYR A 401 23.02 6.47 13.86
CA TYR A 401 22.52 5.19 13.36
C TYR A 401 23.65 4.20 13.04
N THR A 402 24.84 4.43 13.58
CA THR A 402 25.98 3.52 13.46
C THR A 402 25.87 2.33 14.40
N ARG A 403 26.31 1.17 13.90
CA ARG A 403 26.43 -0.06 14.68
C ARG A 403 27.82 -0.27 15.27
N ARG A 404 28.79 0.57 14.91
CA ARG A 404 30.14 0.47 15.47
C ARG A 404 30.09 0.87 16.94
N PRO A 405 30.93 0.29 17.82
CA PRO A 405 31.08 0.75 19.19
C PRO A 405 31.47 2.23 19.23
N GLN A 406 30.91 2.98 20.19
CA GLN A 406 31.06 4.43 20.25
C GLN A 406 31.45 4.82 21.67
N GLN A 407 32.43 5.72 21.77
CA GLN A 407 32.92 6.21 23.07
C GLN A 407 31.92 7.17 23.73
N LYS A 408 31.21 7.96 22.92
CA LYS A 408 30.21 8.94 23.39
C LYS A 408 28.84 8.31 23.51
N THR A 409 28.07 8.74 24.50
CA THR A 409 26.67 8.30 24.67
C THR A 409 25.80 8.80 23.50
N LEU A 410 24.64 8.18 23.30
CA LEU A 410 23.69 8.64 22.28
C LEU A 410 23.30 10.11 22.51
N SER A 411 22.93 10.50 23.72
CA SER A 411 22.55 11.87 24.05
C SER A 411 23.65 12.90 23.73
N GLN A 412 24.91 12.57 24.02
CA GLN A 412 26.05 13.44 23.68
C GLN A 412 26.19 13.63 22.15
N ARG A 413 26.04 12.55 21.38
CA ARG A 413 26.10 12.62 19.90
C ARG A 413 24.93 13.40 19.31
N VAL A 414 23.73 13.27 19.88
CA VAL A 414 22.56 14.06 19.48
C VAL A 414 22.76 15.55 19.81
N GLN A 415 23.31 15.87 20.98
CA GLN A 415 23.66 17.25 21.37
C GLN A 415 24.72 17.84 20.44
N GLU A 416 25.72 17.06 20.00
CA GLU A 416 26.68 17.46 18.97
C GLU A 416 25.99 17.80 17.65
N ALA A 417 25.11 16.93 17.16
CA ALA A 417 24.36 17.19 15.94
C ALA A 417 23.48 18.46 16.04
N LEU A 418 22.82 18.70 17.19
CA LEU A 418 22.01 19.90 17.40
C LEU A 418 22.86 21.17 17.53
N ARG A 419 24.08 21.10 18.07
CA ARG A 419 25.02 22.23 18.07
C ARG A 419 25.42 22.60 16.65
N ASP A 420 25.74 21.61 15.82
CA ASP A 420 26.08 21.83 14.41
C ASP A 420 24.90 22.44 13.64
N LEU A 421 23.67 21.97 13.90
CA LEU A 421 22.45 22.53 13.31
C LEU A 421 22.17 23.97 13.79
N ARG A 422 22.43 24.27 15.07
CA ARG A 422 22.30 25.64 15.57
C ARG A 422 23.30 26.58 14.90
N ALA A 423 24.56 26.17 14.80
CA ALA A 423 25.58 26.93 14.08
C ALA A 423 25.19 27.17 12.61
N PHE A 424 24.56 26.17 11.97
CA PHE A 424 24.02 26.34 10.62
C PHE A 424 22.99 27.49 10.53
N VAL A 425 22.06 27.61 11.47
CA VAL A 425 21.05 28.68 11.49
C VAL A 425 21.68 30.05 11.81
N GLU A 426 22.62 30.10 12.75
CA GLU A 426 23.34 31.33 13.12
C GLU A 426 24.16 31.89 11.96
N GLU A 427 24.70 31.02 11.12
CA GLU A 427 25.48 31.37 9.93
C GLU A 427 24.62 31.48 8.64
N LEU A 428 23.30 31.32 8.74
CA LEU A 428 22.42 31.38 7.57
C LEU A 428 22.20 32.84 7.14
N PRO A 429 22.43 33.19 5.85
CA PRO A 429 22.22 34.55 5.35
C PRO A 429 20.80 35.09 5.61
N PRO A 430 20.64 36.38 5.97
CA PRO A 430 19.35 36.97 6.34
C PRO A 430 18.20 36.74 5.34
N HIS A 431 18.48 36.82 4.04
CA HIS A 431 17.49 36.62 2.98
C HIS A 431 17.02 35.17 2.83
N LEU A 432 17.66 34.22 3.51
CA LEU A 432 17.28 32.81 3.56
C LEU A 432 16.47 32.44 4.82
N HIS A 433 16.16 33.39 5.70
CA HIS A 433 15.25 33.17 6.84
C HIS A 433 13.77 33.27 6.39
N ILE A 434 12.86 32.59 7.12
CA ILE A 434 11.41 32.60 6.83
C ILE A 434 10.65 33.71 7.58
N GLU A 435 11.34 34.53 8.38
CA GLU A 435 10.70 35.57 9.22
C GLU A 435 9.85 36.58 8.44
N PRO A 436 8.78 37.11 9.05
CA PRO A 436 7.89 38.09 8.44
C PRO A 436 8.65 39.40 8.27
N THR A 437 9.35 39.54 7.15
CA THR A 437 9.94 40.83 6.78
C THR A 437 8.86 41.59 6.01
N ASP A 438 8.63 42.86 6.37
CA ASP A 438 7.82 43.83 5.63
C ASP A 438 8.44 44.19 4.26
N ALA A 439 8.94 43.18 3.55
CA ALA A 439 9.57 43.34 2.26
C ALA A 439 8.48 43.52 1.19
N PRO A 440 8.52 44.62 0.42
CA PRO A 440 7.46 44.96 -0.54
C PRO A 440 7.40 44.07 -1.79
N GLU A 441 8.26 43.05 -1.91
CA GLU A 441 8.20 42.10 -3.03
C GLU A 441 8.00 40.65 -2.57
N PRO A 442 7.14 39.87 -3.28
CA PRO A 442 6.91 38.46 -3.01
C PRO A 442 8.12 37.62 -3.49
N SER A 443 9.24 37.70 -2.77
CA SER A 443 10.34 36.76 -2.97
C SER A 443 9.87 35.35 -2.53
N PRO A 444 10.19 34.30 -3.29
CA PRO A 444 9.65 32.99 -2.99
C PRO A 444 10.39 32.41 -1.77
N LYS A 445 9.67 32.24 -0.65
CA LYS A 445 10.20 31.76 0.66
C LYS A 445 11.07 30.51 0.51
N PRO A 446 12.24 30.39 1.17
CA PRO A 446 13.18 29.27 1.07
C PRO A 446 12.69 27.99 1.78
N LEU A 447 11.41 27.66 1.60
CA LEU A 447 10.69 26.64 2.34
C LEU A 447 11.38 25.26 2.34
N SER A 448 11.80 24.76 1.18
CA SER A 448 12.45 23.45 1.07
C SER A 448 13.71 23.33 1.92
N LEU A 449 14.44 24.45 2.14
CA LEU A 449 15.65 24.49 2.96
C LEU A 449 15.31 24.29 4.44
N HIS A 450 14.28 25.00 4.93
CA HIS A 450 13.83 24.92 6.33
C HIS A 450 13.15 23.57 6.64
N LEU A 451 12.36 23.04 5.71
CA LEU A 451 11.81 21.68 5.83
C LEU A 451 12.94 20.64 5.89
N TYR A 452 13.99 20.82 5.09
CA TYR A 452 15.13 19.90 5.13
C TYR A 452 15.91 20.02 6.44
N PHE A 453 16.14 21.24 6.94
CA PHE A 453 16.73 21.48 8.26
C PHE A 453 15.94 20.76 9.37
N ASN A 454 14.62 20.95 9.40
CA ASN A 454 13.75 20.29 10.38
C ASN A 454 13.85 18.77 10.28
N GLN A 455 13.90 18.21 9.07
CA GLN A 455 14.04 16.76 8.90
C GLN A 455 15.39 16.24 9.43
N VAL A 456 16.50 16.96 9.24
CA VAL A 456 17.79 16.57 9.80
C VAL A 456 17.75 16.60 11.33
N ALA A 457 17.14 17.63 11.91
CA ALA A 457 16.94 17.74 13.36
C ALA A 457 16.04 16.61 13.91
N ILE A 458 14.91 16.30 13.26
CA ILE A 458 14.03 15.19 13.62
C ILE A 458 14.80 13.86 13.54
N THR A 459 15.54 13.64 12.45
CA THR A 459 16.32 12.39 12.28
C THR A 459 17.36 12.22 13.40
N ALA A 460 17.98 13.31 13.85
CA ALA A 460 18.94 13.28 14.96
C ALA A 460 18.26 13.01 16.32
N THR A 461 17.09 13.58 16.56
CA THR A 461 16.46 13.61 17.90
C THR A 461 15.44 12.51 18.13
N ARG A 462 14.82 11.98 17.07
CA ARG A 462 13.74 10.99 17.18
C ARG A 462 14.09 9.68 17.92
N PRO A 463 15.35 9.17 17.96
CA PRO A 463 15.67 8.05 18.84
C PRO A 463 15.48 8.40 20.33
N ILE A 464 15.86 9.60 20.74
CA ILE A 464 15.65 10.08 22.11
C ILE A 464 14.15 10.21 22.40
N LEU A 465 13.38 10.78 21.46
CA LEU A 465 11.92 10.86 21.57
C LEU A 465 11.28 9.46 21.76
N LEU A 466 11.73 8.46 21.02
CA LEU A 466 11.25 7.08 21.16
C LEU A 466 11.62 6.47 22.52
N HIS A 467 12.79 6.78 23.07
CA HIS A 467 13.16 6.35 24.42
C HIS A 467 12.30 7.02 25.50
N VAL A 468 12.02 8.32 25.35
CA VAL A 468 11.08 9.05 26.21
C VAL A 468 9.71 8.38 26.17
N LEU A 469 9.19 8.08 24.96
CA LEU A 469 7.91 7.36 24.80
C LEU A 469 7.92 6.00 25.54
N ARG A 470 8.93 5.15 25.32
CA ARG A 470 9.01 3.84 26.00
C ARG A 470 9.01 3.96 27.52
N THR A 471 9.63 5.01 28.05
CA THR A 471 9.67 5.28 29.49
C THR A 471 8.28 5.68 30.01
N HIS A 472 7.54 6.51 29.27
CA HIS A 472 6.15 6.84 29.57
C HIS A 472 5.23 5.61 29.48
N VAL A 473 5.37 4.80 28.43
CA VAL A 473 4.57 3.57 28.21
C VAL A 473 4.79 2.59 29.37
N SER A 474 6.04 2.38 29.80
CA SER A 474 6.35 1.48 30.91
C SER A 474 5.72 1.94 32.23
N ALA A 475 5.45 3.25 32.37
CA ALA A 475 4.78 3.82 33.55
C ALA A 475 3.25 3.71 33.48
N TRP A 476 2.66 3.38 32.32
CA TRP A 476 1.20 3.27 32.16
C TRP A 476 0.58 2.15 33.03
N ASP A 477 1.31 1.04 33.21
CA ASP A 477 0.82 -0.17 33.90
C ASP A 477 1.18 -0.23 35.40
N THR A 478 2.04 0.68 35.90
CA THR A 478 2.42 0.74 37.32
C THR A 478 1.36 1.44 38.18
N GLN A 479 0.85 0.75 39.20
CA GLN A 479 0.04 1.33 40.28
C GLN A 479 0.77 1.26 41.63
N PRO A 480 0.90 2.38 42.38
CA PRO A 480 0.46 3.74 42.02
C PRO A 480 1.31 4.33 40.88
N ARG A 481 0.67 5.14 40.01
CA ARG A 481 1.35 5.84 38.90
C ARG A 481 2.50 6.66 39.46
N THR A 482 3.72 6.18 39.26
CA THR A 482 4.93 6.89 39.64
C THR A 482 5.31 7.78 38.46
N GLU A 483 5.59 9.06 38.67
CA GLU A 483 6.05 9.93 37.57
C GLU A 483 7.30 9.33 36.93
N PRO A 484 7.33 9.16 35.59
CA PRO A 484 8.48 8.57 34.92
C PRO A 484 9.71 9.46 35.12
N GLN A 485 10.79 8.88 35.68
CA GLN A 485 12.03 9.60 35.92
C GLN A 485 12.83 9.77 34.62
N ILE A 486 12.50 10.80 33.85
CA ILE A 486 13.16 11.10 32.59
C ILE A 486 14.17 12.23 32.80
N PRO A 487 15.44 12.06 32.39
CA PRO A 487 16.44 13.12 32.49
C PRO A 487 15.99 14.40 31.76
N VAL A 488 16.20 15.57 32.38
CA VAL A 488 15.86 16.89 31.79
C VAL A 488 16.50 17.08 30.41
N SER A 489 17.70 16.54 30.21
CA SER A 489 18.39 16.55 28.93
C SER A 489 17.64 15.76 27.86
N ALA A 490 17.07 14.59 28.17
CA ALA A 490 16.27 13.80 27.24
C ALA A 490 14.95 14.50 26.90
N MET A 491 14.29 15.12 27.88
CA MET A 491 13.07 15.94 27.66
C MET A 491 13.33 17.16 26.77
N THR A 492 14.48 17.82 26.95
CA THR A 492 14.85 18.97 26.11
C THR A 492 15.11 18.54 24.66
N LEU A 493 15.75 17.38 24.47
CA LEU A 493 16.02 16.83 23.14
C LEU A 493 14.74 16.32 22.44
N SER A 494 13.80 15.71 23.17
CA SER A 494 12.50 15.31 22.63
C SER A 494 11.66 16.52 22.24
N GLU A 495 11.66 17.57 23.05
CA GLU A 495 10.96 18.84 22.75
C GLU A 495 11.51 19.49 21.46
N ALA A 496 12.82 19.43 21.23
CA ALA A 496 13.41 19.89 19.97
C ALA A 496 12.87 19.10 18.75
N CYS A 497 12.71 17.78 18.88
CA CYS A 497 12.11 16.93 17.85
C CYS A 497 10.67 17.37 17.52
N ILE A 498 9.86 17.56 18.58
CA ILE A 498 8.44 17.92 18.48
C ILE A 498 8.28 19.31 17.84
N ARG A 499 9.09 20.30 18.25
CA ARG A 499 9.07 21.64 17.65
C ARG A 499 9.38 21.63 16.16
N CYS A 500 10.38 20.87 15.73
CA CYS A 500 10.69 20.72 14.31
C CYS A 500 9.54 20.06 13.52
N ALA A 501 8.86 19.07 14.11
CA ALA A 501 7.70 18.43 13.49
C ALA A 501 6.50 19.39 13.36
N ARG A 502 6.16 20.13 14.43
CA ARG A 502 5.12 21.18 14.39
C ARG A 502 5.43 22.25 13.35
N HIS A 503 6.67 22.71 13.30
CA HIS A 503 7.08 23.73 12.34
C HIS A 503 6.95 23.21 10.90
N SER A 504 7.44 22.00 10.61
CA SER A 504 7.27 21.37 9.30
C SER A 504 5.80 21.17 8.91
N CYS A 505 4.96 20.69 9.84
CA CYS A 505 3.54 20.49 9.61
C CYS A 505 2.84 21.82 9.27
N ARG A 506 3.11 22.88 10.04
CA ARG A 506 2.56 24.23 9.79
C ARG A 506 2.96 24.74 8.41
N LEU A 507 4.25 24.69 8.08
CA LEU A 507 4.73 25.17 6.79
C LEU A 507 4.11 24.42 5.59
N LEU A 508 3.89 23.11 5.73
CA LEU A 508 3.24 22.30 4.69
C LEU A 508 1.73 22.59 4.59
N ILE A 509 1.07 22.85 5.71
CA ILE A 509 -0.34 23.28 5.75
C ILE A 509 -0.49 24.67 5.12
N ASP A 510 0.38 25.62 5.43
CA ASP A 510 0.37 26.95 4.82
C ASP A 510 0.54 26.83 3.29
N CYS A 511 1.44 25.96 2.83
CA CYS A 511 1.59 25.65 1.41
C CYS A 511 0.31 25.09 0.78
N TRP A 512 -0.42 24.26 1.52
CA TRP A 512 -1.68 23.70 1.07
C TRP A 512 -2.75 24.78 0.92
N ILE A 513 -2.88 25.64 1.93
CA ILE A 513 -3.82 26.77 1.95
C ILE A 513 -3.57 27.72 0.79
N ASP A 514 -2.29 28.07 0.55
CA ASP A 514 -1.90 29.00 -0.52
C ASP A 514 -1.92 28.35 -1.92
N GLY A 515 -2.24 27.04 -2.01
CA GLY A 515 -2.25 26.28 -3.27
C GLY A 515 -0.87 26.10 -3.90
N SER A 516 0.19 26.27 -3.12
CA SER A 516 1.60 26.11 -3.53
C SER A 516 2.18 24.74 -3.18
N PHE A 517 1.42 23.89 -2.50
CA PHE A 517 1.78 22.51 -2.23
C PHE A 517 1.88 21.70 -3.53
N ALA A 518 3.02 21.06 -3.75
CA ALA A 518 3.23 20.20 -4.90
C ALA A 518 2.72 18.78 -4.62
N THR A 519 1.52 18.43 -5.13
CA THR A 519 0.83 17.16 -4.85
C THR A 519 1.69 15.90 -5.04
N PHE A 520 2.49 15.86 -6.09
CA PHE A 520 3.31 14.69 -6.46
C PHE A 520 4.77 14.82 -6.00
N ASP A 521 5.09 15.83 -5.21
CA ASP A 521 6.42 15.98 -4.63
C ASP A 521 6.64 14.96 -3.50
N TYR A 522 7.70 14.18 -3.63
CA TYR A 522 8.05 13.16 -2.65
C TYR A 522 8.42 13.76 -1.29
N PHE A 523 9.15 14.89 -1.27
CA PHE A 523 9.68 15.45 -0.04
C PHE A 523 8.61 16.04 0.83
N TYR A 524 7.69 16.80 0.24
CA TYR A 524 6.59 17.39 1.00
C TYR A 524 5.76 16.28 1.65
N THR A 525 5.50 15.22 0.89
CA THR A 525 4.78 14.02 1.34
C THR A 525 5.54 13.28 2.46
N GLN A 526 6.86 13.12 2.31
CA GLN A 526 7.72 12.48 3.32
C GLN A 526 7.80 13.31 4.61
N TYR A 527 8.04 14.62 4.51
CA TYR A 527 8.15 15.50 5.68
C TYR A 527 6.83 15.60 6.43
N LEU A 528 5.69 15.56 5.72
CA LEU A 528 4.36 15.46 6.33
C LEU A 528 4.21 14.17 7.14
N PHE A 529 4.60 13.03 6.58
CA PHE A 529 4.57 11.74 7.28
C PHE A 529 5.52 11.65 8.48
N SER A 530 6.75 12.15 8.33
CA SER A 530 7.73 12.24 9.42
C SER A 530 7.20 13.10 10.57
N SER A 531 6.61 14.26 10.25
CA SER A 531 5.99 15.16 11.24
C SER A 531 4.78 14.50 11.91
N ALA A 532 3.90 13.86 11.13
CA ALA A 532 2.75 13.13 11.66
C ALA A 532 3.17 12.05 12.67
N THR A 533 4.22 11.28 12.37
CA THR A 533 4.73 10.24 13.28
C THR A 533 5.25 10.85 14.59
N VAL A 534 5.97 11.97 14.53
CA VAL A 534 6.46 12.67 15.74
C VAL A 534 5.31 13.27 16.56
N LEU A 535 4.32 13.88 15.90
CA LEU A 535 3.14 14.45 16.56
C LEU A 535 2.26 13.38 17.21
N ALA A 536 2.16 12.19 16.60
CA ALA A 536 1.52 11.03 17.20
C ALA A 536 2.24 10.57 18.47
N ILE A 537 3.57 10.63 18.51
CA ILE A 537 4.33 10.34 19.74
C ILE A 537 4.08 11.43 20.79
N SER A 538 4.13 12.70 20.37
CA SER A 538 3.94 13.85 21.26
C SER A 538 2.56 13.84 21.93
N SER A 539 1.51 13.42 21.23
CA SER A 539 0.16 13.34 21.79
C SER A 539 -0.02 12.23 22.84
N LEU A 540 0.91 11.27 22.91
CA LEU A 540 0.94 10.20 23.91
C LEU A 540 1.83 10.53 25.13
N ILE A 541 2.66 11.57 25.03
CA ILE A 541 3.49 12.04 26.13
C ILE A 541 2.70 13.12 26.88
N ASP A 542 2.50 12.95 28.19
CA ASP A 542 1.76 13.91 29.02
C ASP A 542 2.42 15.30 28.97
N GLY A 543 1.82 16.24 28.24
CA GLY A 543 2.36 17.58 27.99
C GLY A 543 1.26 18.62 27.73
N LYS A 544 1.58 19.91 27.94
CA LYS A 544 0.60 21.01 27.83
C LYS A 544 -0.07 21.15 26.46
N GLU A 545 0.60 20.70 25.41
CA GLU A 545 0.17 20.85 24.01
C GLU A 545 -0.24 19.52 23.36
N CYS A 546 -0.37 18.43 24.12
CA CYS A 546 -0.68 17.10 23.59
C CYS A 546 -1.98 17.06 22.75
N ARG A 547 -2.97 17.88 23.12
CA ARG A 547 -4.25 18.03 22.38
C ARG A 547 -4.03 18.66 21.01
N SER A 548 -3.26 19.76 20.95
CA SER A 548 -2.95 20.45 19.68
C SER A 548 -2.10 19.56 18.75
N ASP A 549 -1.19 18.77 19.32
CA ASP A 549 -0.38 17.82 18.54
C ASP A 549 -1.23 16.71 17.94
N LYS A 550 -2.22 16.22 18.68
CA LYS A 550 -3.19 15.26 18.17
C LYS A 550 -3.99 15.83 16.99
N GLU A 551 -4.49 17.06 17.11
CA GLU A 551 -5.21 17.74 16.02
C GLU A 551 -4.33 17.91 14.77
N GLN A 552 -3.06 18.28 14.96
CA GLN A 552 -2.11 18.41 13.85
C GLN A 552 -1.76 17.04 13.23
N PHE A 553 -1.63 15.98 14.04
CA PHE A 553 -1.48 14.62 13.54
C PHE A 553 -2.68 14.18 12.69
N GLU A 554 -3.91 14.44 13.15
CA GLU A 554 -5.13 14.13 12.41
C GLU A 554 -5.20 14.90 11.08
N SER A 555 -4.86 16.19 11.11
CA SER A 555 -4.79 17.03 9.92
C SER A 555 -3.76 16.52 8.90
N ALA A 556 -2.56 16.16 9.37
CA ALA A 556 -1.52 15.59 8.53
C ALA A 556 -1.93 14.23 7.94
N ALA A 557 -2.62 13.38 8.73
CA ALA A 557 -3.16 12.11 8.27
C ALA A 557 -4.21 12.28 7.17
N GLN A 558 -5.13 13.24 7.33
CA GLN A 558 -6.13 13.58 6.31
C GLN A 558 -5.47 14.09 5.03
N PHE A 559 -4.44 14.92 5.15
CA PHE A 559 -3.71 15.44 3.98
C PHE A 559 -2.99 14.32 3.23
N LEU A 560 -2.33 13.39 3.95
CA LEU A 560 -1.76 12.19 3.33
C LEU A 560 -2.82 11.37 2.60
N HIS A 561 -4.02 11.21 3.17
CA HIS A 561 -5.12 10.52 2.50
C HIS A 561 -5.57 11.24 1.22
N GLN A 562 -5.68 12.57 1.23
CA GLN A 562 -6.00 13.34 0.03
C GLN A 562 -4.92 13.20 -1.06
N LEU A 563 -3.64 13.15 -0.67
CA LEU A 563 -2.54 12.89 -1.61
C LEU A 563 -2.62 11.49 -2.21
N LYS A 564 -2.97 10.48 -1.40
CA LYS A 564 -3.23 9.11 -1.88
C LYS A 564 -4.36 9.11 -2.92
N GLU A 565 -5.50 9.73 -2.63
CA GLU A 565 -6.65 9.82 -3.57
C GLU A 565 -6.28 10.56 -4.87
N ASN A 566 -5.33 11.49 -4.80
CA ASN A 566 -4.79 12.17 -5.97
C ASN A 566 -3.79 11.32 -6.78
N GLY A 567 -3.44 10.11 -6.33
CA GLY A 567 -2.54 9.17 -7.01
C GLY A 567 -1.06 9.27 -6.61
N ASN A 568 -0.74 9.83 -5.43
CA ASN A 568 0.63 9.89 -4.92
C ASN A 568 1.05 8.54 -4.30
N PHE A 569 2.04 7.88 -4.90
CA PHE A 569 2.54 6.57 -4.45
C PHE A 569 3.15 6.58 -3.04
N ALA A 570 3.88 7.63 -2.67
CA ALA A 570 4.48 7.72 -1.34
C ALA A 570 3.40 7.91 -0.27
N ALA A 571 2.38 8.72 -0.55
CA ALA A 571 1.25 8.92 0.33
C ALA A 571 0.46 7.63 0.56
N GLU A 572 0.25 6.83 -0.49
CA GLU A 572 -0.41 5.52 -0.38
C GLU A 572 0.33 4.58 0.59
N GLU A 573 1.66 4.54 0.54
CA GLU A 573 2.47 3.79 1.50
C GLU A 573 2.38 4.37 2.92
N PHE A 574 2.49 5.69 3.06
CA PHE A 574 2.49 6.37 4.34
C PHE A 574 1.14 6.31 5.05
N CYS A 575 0.02 6.33 4.32
CA CYS A 575 -1.31 6.10 4.88
C CYS A 575 -1.38 4.74 5.58
N ARG A 576 -0.84 3.67 5.00
CA ARG A 576 -0.81 2.35 5.66
C ARG A 576 -0.05 2.38 6.99
N HIS A 577 1.03 3.17 7.06
CA HIS A 577 1.73 3.39 8.33
C HIS A 577 0.90 4.20 9.31
N VAL A 578 0.25 5.28 8.88
CA VAL A 578 -0.63 6.12 9.73
C VAL A 578 -1.81 5.32 10.27
N ASP A 579 -2.47 4.54 9.44
CA ASP A 579 -3.58 3.67 9.83
C ASP A 579 -3.10 2.66 10.87
N ALA A 580 -1.95 2.02 10.63
CA ALA A 580 -1.31 1.14 11.61
C ALA A 580 -0.88 1.84 12.91
N MET A 581 -0.60 3.16 12.88
CA MET A 581 -0.31 3.96 14.09
C MET A 581 -1.57 4.30 14.88
N LYS A 582 -2.72 4.48 14.22
CA LYS A 582 -4.00 4.75 14.90
C LYS A 582 -4.51 3.50 15.63
N LEU A 583 -4.32 2.33 15.01
CA LEU A 583 -4.75 1.02 15.54
C LEU A 583 -4.08 0.61 16.86
N VAL A 584 -2.88 1.11 17.15
CA VAL A 584 -2.07 0.66 18.29
C VAL A 584 -2.33 1.44 19.59
N HIS A 585 -3.06 2.57 19.55
CA HIS A 585 -3.42 3.30 20.76
C HIS A 585 -4.73 4.11 20.62
N PRO A 586 -5.74 3.93 21.50
CA PRO A 586 -7.06 4.57 21.37
C PRO A 586 -7.05 6.11 21.27
N VAL A 587 -6.08 6.77 21.93
CA VAL A 587 -5.94 8.24 21.85
C VAL A 587 -5.69 8.71 20.42
N LEU A 588 -5.06 7.89 19.57
CA LEU A 588 -4.80 8.22 18.16
C LEU A 588 -5.97 7.84 17.24
N ALA A 589 -6.80 6.88 17.66
CA ALA A 589 -7.94 6.34 16.93
C ALA A 589 -9.18 7.25 16.95
N VAL A 590 -9.48 7.86 18.11
CA VAL A 590 -10.72 8.65 18.30
C VAL A 590 -10.59 9.99 17.55
N PRO A 591 -11.42 10.27 16.51
CA PRO A 591 -11.46 11.57 15.85
C PRO A 591 -11.81 12.65 16.88
N PHE A 592 -11.33 13.88 16.71
CA PHE A 592 -11.78 15.00 17.53
C PHE A 592 -13.32 15.15 17.44
N SER A 593 -14.02 14.58 18.42
CA SER A 593 -15.37 14.99 18.76
C SER A 593 -15.25 16.29 19.53
N TRP A 594 -16.12 17.25 19.26
CA TRP A 594 -16.29 18.42 20.11
C TRP A 594 -16.73 17.95 21.50
N GLN A 595 -15.78 17.53 22.33
CA GLN A 595 -15.99 17.42 23.76
C GLN A 595 -16.22 18.86 24.22
N LEU A 596 -17.49 19.18 24.50
CA LEU A 596 -17.85 20.38 25.25
C LEU A 596 -16.90 20.48 26.45
N PRO A 597 -16.32 21.66 26.73
CA PRO A 597 -15.46 21.83 27.89
C PRO A 597 -16.22 21.32 29.12
N THR A 598 -15.55 20.56 29.97
CA THR A 598 -16.18 20.17 31.22
C THR A 598 -16.48 21.43 32.04
N GLU A 599 -17.49 21.39 32.91
CA GLU A 599 -17.87 22.53 33.76
C GLU A 599 -16.66 23.07 34.56
N GLN A 600 -15.70 22.19 34.89
CA GLN A 600 -14.43 22.52 35.53
C GLN A 600 -13.43 23.26 34.63
N ASP A 601 -13.43 23.00 33.32
CA ASP A 601 -12.58 23.70 32.34
C ASP A 601 -13.09 25.12 32.08
N CYS A 602 -14.41 25.30 32.00
CA CYS A 602 -15.07 26.61 31.93
C CYS A 602 -14.83 27.44 33.20
N GLU A 603 -14.92 26.84 34.39
CA GLU A 603 -14.65 27.52 35.66
C GLU A 603 -13.17 27.96 35.80
N ARG A 604 -12.22 27.15 35.33
CA ARG A 604 -10.79 27.50 35.37
C ARG A 604 -10.46 28.65 34.43
N GLN A 605 -11.04 28.66 33.23
CA GLN A 605 -10.88 29.78 32.29
C GLN A 605 -11.54 31.06 32.82
N TRP A 606 -12.74 30.96 33.39
CA TRP A 606 -13.46 32.10 33.98
C TRP A 606 -12.69 32.76 35.14
N LYS A 607 -12.04 31.97 36.00
CA LYS A 607 -11.28 32.47 37.15
C LYS A 607 -9.93 33.12 36.78
N SER A 608 -9.48 33.02 35.53
CA SER A 608 -8.14 33.48 35.11
C SER A 608 -8.08 34.87 34.46
N GLN A 609 -9.22 35.45 34.06
CA GLN A 609 -9.24 36.76 33.40
C GLN A 609 -9.43 37.89 34.41
N LYS A 610 -8.37 38.70 34.61
CA LYS A 610 -8.43 39.97 35.35
C LYS A 610 -9.06 41.06 34.49
N THR A 611 -10.26 41.51 34.86
CA THR A 611 -10.96 42.63 34.22
C THR A 611 -10.34 43.97 34.63
N THR A 612 -9.94 44.79 33.64
CA THR A 612 -9.50 46.18 33.88
C THR A 612 -10.66 47.12 33.56
N VAL A 613 -11.01 48.00 34.49
CA VAL A 613 -12.12 48.97 34.37
C VAL A 613 -11.57 50.34 33.97
N VAL A 614 -12.11 50.96 32.92
CA VAL A 614 -11.86 52.38 32.57
C VAL A 614 -13.21 53.13 32.55
N PRO A 615 -13.36 54.28 33.22
CA PRO A 615 -14.63 55.01 33.32
C PRO A 615 -14.80 56.07 32.23
N THR A 616 -16.00 56.17 31.65
CA THR A 616 -16.45 57.36 30.91
C THR A 616 -17.87 57.75 31.36
N GLY A 617 -18.04 59.03 31.67
CA GLY A 617 -19.18 59.59 32.39
C GLY A 617 -20.50 59.49 31.65
N ASN A 618 -21.36 58.57 32.11
CA ASN A 618 -22.81 58.70 32.23
C ASN A 618 -23.35 57.40 32.84
N GLY A 619 -23.19 57.22 34.15
CA GLY A 619 -24.05 56.39 35.01
C GLY A 619 -24.37 54.93 34.68
N ILE A 620 -23.79 54.28 33.66
CA ILE A 620 -24.00 52.86 33.34
C ILE A 620 -22.65 52.21 33.01
N VAL A 621 -22.30 51.17 33.77
CA VAL A 621 -21.15 50.29 33.51
C VAL A 621 -21.50 49.39 32.31
N SER A 622 -20.81 49.56 31.19
CA SER A 622 -20.90 48.66 30.03
C SER A 622 -19.67 47.74 29.99
N TYR A 623 -19.89 46.43 29.97
CA TYR A 623 -18.86 45.44 29.68
C TYR A 623 -18.71 45.32 28.16
N HIS A 624 -17.57 45.74 27.60
CA HIS A 624 -17.22 45.47 26.20
C HIS A 624 -16.41 44.17 26.11
N CYS A 625 -16.99 43.14 25.49
CA CYS A 625 -16.28 41.92 25.09
C CYS A 625 -16.06 42.00 23.58
N GLN A 626 -14.80 42.10 23.13
CA GLN A 626 -14.45 42.00 21.71
C GLN A 626 -14.56 40.54 21.25
N ILE A 627 -15.68 40.19 20.62
CA ILE A 627 -15.80 38.98 19.82
C ILE A 627 -15.47 39.38 18.37
N LEU A 628 -14.27 39.03 17.90
CA LEU A 628 -13.91 39.05 16.48
C LEU A 628 -13.71 37.60 16.02
N PHE A 629 -14.77 36.97 15.50
CA PHE A 629 -14.69 35.82 14.59
C PHE A 629 -16.08 35.54 13.96
N LEU A 630 -16.49 36.36 12.99
CA LEU A 630 -17.59 36.02 12.07
C LEU A 630 -17.33 36.64 10.70
N SER A 631 -16.57 35.95 9.86
CA SER A 631 -16.48 36.24 8.42
C SER A 631 -16.03 35.02 7.62
N SER A 632 -16.72 33.88 7.77
CA SER A 632 -16.64 32.73 6.84
C SER A 632 -17.76 31.71 7.13
N ILE A 633 -19.01 32.02 6.77
CA ILE A 633 -20.11 31.04 6.72
C ILE A 633 -20.82 31.20 5.36
N PRO A 634 -20.98 30.12 4.56
CA PRO A 634 -21.80 30.14 3.36
C PRO A 634 -23.30 30.29 3.68
N ILE A 635 -24.01 31.08 2.86
CA ILE A 635 -25.39 31.56 3.05
C ILE A 635 -26.47 30.46 3.15
N ASN A 636 -26.18 29.19 2.85
CA ASN A 636 -27.16 28.10 2.96
C ASN A 636 -27.45 27.64 4.40
N SER A 637 -26.65 28.06 5.39
CA SER A 637 -26.86 27.68 6.80
C SER A 637 -27.76 28.66 7.58
N PHE A 638 -28.15 29.80 7.00
CA PHE A 638 -29.00 30.79 7.66
C PHE A 638 -30.50 30.53 7.48
N LEU A 639 -30.90 29.77 6.45
CA LEU A 639 -32.31 29.46 6.16
C LEU A 639 -32.86 28.31 7.03
N LEU A 640 -31.99 27.44 7.55
CA LEU A 640 -32.36 26.34 8.44
C LEU A 640 -32.59 26.78 9.90
N LEU A 641 -32.03 27.93 10.31
CA LEU A 641 -32.21 28.47 11.67
C LEU A 641 -33.55 29.21 11.85
N LEU A 642 -34.21 29.63 10.78
CA LEU A 642 -35.50 30.33 10.87
C LEU A 642 -36.71 29.38 10.98
N ILE A 643 -36.53 28.08 10.72
CA ILE A 643 -37.62 27.08 10.73
C ILE A 643 -37.74 26.36 12.09
N GLN A 644 -36.77 26.53 13.00
CA GLN A 644 -36.76 25.82 14.29
C GLN A 644 -37.38 26.57 15.49
N THR A 645 -37.89 27.80 15.32
CA THR A 645 -38.46 28.59 16.43
C THR A 645 -40.00 28.59 16.51
N ILE A 646 -40.68 27.61 15.91
CA ILE A 646 -42.12 27.40 16.15
C ILE A 646 -42.35 25.95 16.56
N ASN A 647 -42.54 25.81 17.87
CA ASN A 647 -42.92 24.62 18.60
C ASN A 647 -44.35 24.19 18.21
N LEU A 648 -44.57 22.91 17.87
CA LEU A 648 -45.81 22.18 18.18
C LEU A 648 -45.59 20.67 18.12
N ASN A 649 -45.84 20.04 19.26
CA ASN A 649 -45.75 18.62 19.61
C ASN A 649 -46.57 17.70 18.69
N SER A 650 -46.06 16.48 18.41
CA SER A 650 -46.74 15.16 18.57
C SER A 650 -45.96 14.00 17.88
N TYR A 651 -45.62 12.95 18.64
CA TYR A 651 -45.07 11.61 18.28
C TYR A 651 -43.54 11.43 18.07
N PRO A 652 -42.97 10.23 18.44
CA PRO A 652 -41.57 10.08 18.83
C PRO A 652 -40.61 9.80 17.66
N LYS A 653 -39.45 10.45 17.67
CA LYS A 653 -38.33 10.24 16.72
C LYS A 653 -37.40 9.12 17.24
N PRO A 654 -36.96 8.16 16.40
CA PRO A 654 -35.88 7.24 16.75
C PRO A 654 -34.51 7.93 16.68
N THR A 655 -33.66 7.64 17.64
CA THR A 655 -32.32 8.21 17.87
C THR A 655 -31.34 7.79 16.76
N LEU A 656 -30.91 8.73 15.91
CA LEU A 656 -29.78 8.56 15.00
C LEU A 656 -28.47 8.66 15.78
N THR A 657 -27.64 7.61 15.75
CA THR A 657 -26.24 7.64 16.20
C THR A 657 -25.36 7.46 14.97
N ILE A 658 -24.54 8.47 14.66
CA ILE A 658 -23.57 8.46 13.56
C ILE A 658 -22.26 7.90 14.12
N ILE A 659 -21.81 6.74 13.64
CA ILE A 659 -20.51 6.15 13.98
C ILE A 659 -19.67 6.04 12.71
N SER A 660 -18.54 6.74 12.71
CA SER A 660 -17.51 6.77 11.66
C SER A 660 -16.74 5.45 11.64
N LEU A 661 -16.54 4.87 10.47
CA LEU A 661 -15.92 3.56 10.32
C LEU A 661 -14.45 3.71 9.92
N THR A 662 -13.62 3.82 10.96
CA THR A 662 -12.17 3.59 10.94
C THR A 662 -11.90 2.10 11.18
N THR A 663 -10.69 1.64 10.88
CA THR A 663 -10.21 0.29 11.24
C THR A 663 -10.09 0.05 12.75
N ASP A 664 -10.47 1.02 13.60
CA ASP A 664 -10.29 0.99 15.06
C ASP A 664 -11.33 0.15 15.85
N ASN A 665 -12.24 -0.56 15.18
CA ASN A 665 -13.16 -1.47 15.88
C ASN A 665 -12.72 -2.94 15.92
N MET A 666 -11.46 -3.27 15.55
CA MET A 666 -10.91 -4.63 15.71
C MET A 666 -10.13 -4.86 17.02
N SER A 667 -9.99 -3.85 17.89
CA SER A 667 -9.25 -3.96 19.16
C SER A 667 -10.14 -4.13 20.41
N SER A 668 -11.46 -4.23 20.26
CA SER A 668 -12.37 -4.63 21.36
C SER A 668 -12.91 -6.06 21.22
N LEU A 669 -12.35 -6.85 20.32
CA LEU A 669 -12.62 -8.28 20.25
C LEU A 669 -12.24 -8.90 21.59
N SER A 670 -13.24 -9.32 22.35
CA SER A 670 -13.05 -10.11 23.56
C SER A 670 -12.04 -11.21 23.27
N THR A 671 -10.89 -11.17 23.94
CA THR A 671 -9.86 -12.22 23.86
C THR A 671 -10.32 -13.51 24.53
N ALA A 672 -11.45 -13.48 25.24
CA ALA A 672 -12.08 -14.68 25.75
C ALA A 672 -12.76 -15.42 24.59
N TYR A 673 -12.37 -16.68 24.42
CA TYR A 673 -13.03 -17.60 23.50
C TYR A 673 -14.54 -17.65 23.83
N PRO A 674 -15.45 -17.40 22.88
CA PRO A 674 -16.87 -17.20 23.16
C PRO A 674 -17.49 -18.34 23.95
N THR A 675 -18.43 -18.05 24.81
CA THR A 675 -19.22 -19.04 25.54
C THR A 675 -20.25 -19.71 24.63
N ASP A 676 -20.80 -20.84 25.06
CA ASP A 676 -21.78 -21.56 24.26
C ASP A 676 -23.09 -20.77 24.10
N GLY A 677 -23.51 -20.55 22.86
CA GLY A 677 -24.67 -19.74 22.48
C GLY A 677 -24.37 -18.25 22.30
N GLU A 678 -23.11 -17.83 22.44
CA GLU A 678 -22.72 -16.43 22.31
C GLU A 678 -22.53 -16.03 20.84
N VAL A 679 -23.06 -14.86 20.48
CA VAL A 679 -22.74 -14.18 19.22
C VAL A 679 -21.81 -13.02 19.55
N ILE A 680 -20.58 -13.08 19.05
CA ILE A 680 -19.61 -12.02 19.22
C ILE A 680 -19.50 -11.18 17.96
N ASP A 681 -19.38 -9.87 18.16
CA ASP A 681 -19.08 -8.94 17.10
C ASP A 681 -17.59 -8.94 16.80
N ILE A 682 -17.23 -9.44 15.62
CA ILE A 682 -15.84 -9.49 15.16
C ILE A 682 -15.49 -8.33 14.22
N GLY A 683 -16.31 -7.28 14.25
CA GLY A 683 -16.22 -6.12 13.37
C GLY A 683 -17.41 -5.99 12.41
N GLY A 684 -18.47 -6.77 12.60
CA GLY A 684 -19.72 -6.70 11.85
C GLY A 684 -20.51 -5.41 12.12
N SER A 685 -20.56 -4.91 13.36
CA SER A 685 -21.20 -3.60 13.64
C SER A 685 -20.51 -2.45 12.92
N SER A 686 -19.28 -2.71 12.49
CA SER A 686 -18.37 -1.76 11.87
C SER A 686 -18.36 -1.86 10.35
N ILE A 687 -19.20 -2.72 9.77
CA ILE A 687 -19.37 -2.81 8.33
C ILE A 687 -20.31 -1.69 7.92
N ASN A 688 -19.74 -0.63 7.36
CA ASN A 688 -20.52 0.50 6.88
C ASN A 688 -21.21 0.07 5.59
N LEU A 689 -22.52 0.20 5.50
CA LEU A 689 -23.20 0.11 4.21
C LEU A 689 -22.86 1.30 3.29
N THR A 690 -21.94 2.23 3.63
CA THR A 690 -21.48 3.28 2.71
C THR A 690 -20.91 2.76 1.39
N PHE A 691 -20.46 1.50 1.30
CA PHE A 691 -20.12 0.93 -0.01
C PHE A 691 -21.35 0.84 -0.92
N VAL A 692 -22.56 0.70 -0.37
CA VAL A 692 -23.84 0.80 -1.11
C VAL A 692 -23.94 2.18 -1.73
N ASP A 693 -23.63 3.25 -1.00
CA ASP A 693 -23.68 4.63 -1.50
C ASP A 693 -22.64 4.90 -2.61
N ASP A 694 -21.51 4.19 -2.59
CA ASP A 694 -20.47 4.27 -3.64
C ASP A 694 -20.74 3.36 -4.86
N GLN A 695 -21.43 2.24 -4.65
CA GLN A 695 -21.69 1.21 -5.67
C GLN A 695 -22.98 1.48 -6.43
N LEU A 696 -24.03 1.88 -5.72
CA LEU A 696 -25.37 2.13 -6.25
C LEU A 696 -25.39 3.17 -7.40
N PRO A 697 -24.74 4.35 -7.32
CA PRO A 697 -24.70 5.29 -8.44
C PRO A 697 -23.98 4.71 -9.67
N LYS A 698 -22.91 3.92 -9.46
CA LYS A 698 -22.19 3.27 -10.57
C LYS A 698 -23.07 2.20 -11.22
N ALA A 699 -23.84 1.45 -10.44
CA ALA A 699 -24.77 0.43 -10.93
C ALA A 699 -25.88 1.05 -11.79
N PHE A 700 -26.50 2.15 -11.35
CA PHE A 700 -27.49 2.89 -12.16
C PHE A 700 -26.92 3.46 -13.46
N LEU A 701 -25.61 3.76 -13.51
CA LEU A 701 -24.90 4.18 -14.73
C LEU A 701 -24.43 3.00 -15.60
N GLY A 702 -24.76 1.76 -15.25
CA GLY A 702 -24.31 0.55 -15.94
C GLY A 702 -22.82 0.23 -15.76
N LYS A 703 -22.16 0.86 -14.79
CA LYS A 703 -20.72 0.73 -14.49
C LYS A 703 -20.45 -0.10 -13.22
N GLY A 704 -21.20 -1.18 -13.02
CA GLY A 704 -21.06 -2.05 -11.85
C GLY A 704 -22.26 -2.96 -11.66
N ASP A 705 -22.20 -3.79 -10.62
CA ASP A 705 -23.32 -4.62 -10.17
C ASP A 705 -24.08 -3.91 -9.05
N PHE A 706 -25.39 -4.15 -8.96
CA PHE A 706 -26.19 -3.65 -7.84
C PHE A 706 -25.78 -4.36 -6.52
N PRO A 707 -25.67 -3.61 -5.41
CA PRO A 707 -25.27 -4.18 -4.12
C PRO A 707 -26.30 -5.19 -3.65
N LYS A 708 -25.87 -6.43 -3.42
CA LYS A 708 -26.75 -7.51 -2.92
C LYS A 708 -27.07 -7.31 -1.45
N GLU A 709 -26.26 -6.52 -0.76
CA GLU A 709 -26.27 -6.29 0.67
C GLU A 709 -27.51 -5.51 1.13
N ILE A 710 -28.18 -4.80 0.23
CA ILE A 710 -29.51 -4.23 0.48
C ILE A 710 -30.53 -5.32 0.85
N ALA A 711 -30.36 -6.55 0.36
CA ALA A 711 -31.22 -7.65 0.75
C ALA A 711 -31.13 -7.97 2.25
N TYR A 712 -30.02 -7.65 2.93
CA TYR A 712 -29.86 -7.86 4.38
C TYR A 712 -30.67 -6.87 5.22
N THR A 713 -31.04 -5.71 4.67
CA THR A 713 -31.80 -4.68 5.40
C THR A 713 -33.30 -4.77 5.16
N SER A 714 -33.73 -5.24 3.98
CA SER A 714 -35.16 -5.29 3.63
C SER A 714 -35.67 -6.69 3.24
N GLY A 715 -34.84 -7.58 2.70
CA GLY A 715 -35.29 -8.79 1.98
C GLY A 715 -34.98 -10.15 2.62
N MET A 716 -34.31 -10.19 3.77
CA MET A 716 -33.70 -11.42 4.29
C MET A 716 -34.71 -12.53 4.64
N GLU A 717 -35.88 -12.17 5.18
CA GLU A 717 -36.98 -13.12 5.44
C GLU A 717 -37.44 -13.81 4.15
N LYS A 718 -37.56 -13.05 3.05
CA LYS A 718 -37.96 -13.58 1.74
C LYS A 718 -36.85 -14.44 1.13
N TRP A 719 -35.59 -14.04 1.30
CA TRP A 719 -34.44 -14.85 0.88
C TRP A 719 -34.39 -16.19 1.62
N ASN A 720 -34.59 -16.20 2.94
CA ASN A 720 -34.65 -17.44 3.73
C ASN A 720 -35.75 -18.37 3.23
N LYS A 721 -36.94 -17.83 2.93
CA LYS A 721 -38.03 -18.63 2.35
C LYS A 721 -37.69 -19.21 0.97
N ILE A 722 -36.97 -18.47 0.13
CA ILE A 722 -36.46 -18.98 -1.16
C ILE A 722 -35.46 -20.11 -0.90
N ALA A 723 -34.49 -19.89 -0.02
CA ALA A 723 -33.43 -20.85 0.28
C ALA A 723 -33.98 -22.16 0.87
N ASP A 724 -34.94 -22.08 1.79
CA ASP A 724 -35.57 -23.24 2.45
C ASP A 724 -36.35 -24.13 1.47
N ASN A 725 -36.92 -23.54 0.41
CA ASN A 725 -37.74 -24.25 -0.58
C ASN A 725 -36.99 -24.55 -1.89
N SER A 726 -35.70 -24.16 -1.99
CA SER A 726 -34.91 -24.37 -3.21
C SER A 726 -34.45 -25.82 -3.35
N TYR A 727 -34.52 -26.36 -4.57
CA TYR A 727 -33.95 -27.67 -4.88
C TYR A 727 -32.44 -27.73 -4.58
N GLN A 728 -31.73 -26.59 -4.71
CA GLN A 728 -30.30 -26.53 -4.38
C GLN A 728 -30.06 -26.85 -2.91
N THR A 729 -31.01 -26.53 -2.03
CA THR A 729 -30.93 -26.84 -0.61
C THR A 729 -31.27 -28.30 -0.34
N SER A 730 -32.35 -28.83 -0.92
CA SER A 730 -32.74 -30.24 -0.72
C SER A 730 -31.72 -31.22 -1.31
N ASP A 731 -31.19 -30.92 -2.48
CA ASP A 731 -30.31 -31.80 -3.23
C ASP A 731 -28.91 -31.82 -2.64
N GLU A 732 -28.38 -30.65 -2.26
CA GLU A 732 -27.12 -30.55 -1.54
C GLU A 732 -27.20 -31.26 -0.18
N MET A 733 -28.33 -31.12 0.54
CA MET A 733 -28.56 -31.83 1.79
C MET A 733 -28.53 -33.36 1.62
N THR A 734 -29.05 -33.87 0.50
CA THR A 734 -29.00 -35.31 0.19
C THR A 734 -27.56 -35.78 0.00
N ILE A 735 -26.74 -35.00 -0.71
CA ILE A 735 -25.31 -35.29 -0.88
C ILE A 735 -24.60 -35.26 0.48
N ILE A 736 -24.80 -34.21 1.28
CA ILE A 736 -24.18 -34.06 2.61
C ILE A 736 -24.49 -35.28 3.49
N LYS A 737 -25.75 -35.72 3.55
CA LYS A 737 -26.14 -36.88 4.36
C LYS A 737 -25.46 -38.17 3.92
N ALA A 738 -25.14 -38.31 2.63
CA ALA A 738 -24.44 -39.48 2.11
C ALA A 738 -22.92 -39.43 2.31
N THR A 739 -22.33 -38.24 2.46
CA THR A 739 -20.86 -38.05 2.43
C THR A 739 -20.26 -37.58 3.76
N ALA A 740 -21.06 -37.05 4.69
CA ALA A 740 -20.59 -36.47 5.95
C ALA A 740 -19.71 -37.43 6.76
N GLN A 741 -20.10 -38.72 6.86
CA GLN A 741 -19.30 -39.77 7.51
C GLN A 741 -17.85 -39.80 7.03
N GLN A 742 -17.64 -39.94 5.72
CA GLN A 742 -16.30 -40.02 5.13
C GLN A 742 -15.48 -38.74 5.32
N VAL A 743 -16.14 -37.57 5.35
CA VAL A 743 -15.48 -36.28 5.58
C VAL A 743 -14.98 -36.19 7.02
N VAL A 744 -15.86 -36.50 7.98
CA VAL A 744 -15.56 -36.40 9.41
C VAL A 744 -14.56 -37.45 9.87
N GLU A 745 -14.53 -38.63 9.26
CA GLU A 745 -13.51 -39.67 9.53
C GLU A 745 -12.07 -39.12 9.39
N GLN A 746 -11.85 -38.24 8.40
CA GLN A 746 -10.53 -37.64 8.09
C GLN A 746 -10.14 -36.46 9.00
N LEU A 747 -11.01 -36.03 9.90
CA LEU A 747 -10.80 -34.86 10.77
C LEU A 747 -10.55 -35.27 12.23
N PRO A 748 -9.67 -34.55 12.95
CA PRO A 748 -9.38 -34.85 14.35
C PRO A 748 -10.50 -34.41 15.29
N SER A 749 -10.51 -34.96 16.52
CA SER A 749 -11.34 -34.43 17.61
C SER A 749 -10.91 -32.99 17.97
N GLY A 750 -11.86 -32.15 18.33
CA GLY A 750 -11.65 -30.72 18.59
C GLY A 750 -11.69 -29.84 17.32
N THR A 751 -12.26 -30.34 16.22
CA THR A 751 -12.38 -29.59 14.96
C THR A 751 -13.44 -28.49 15.06
N HIS A 752 -13.15 -27.33 14.46
CA HIS A 752 -14.10 -26.23 14.30
C HIS A 752 -14.80 -26.33 12.96
N ILE A 753 -16.12 -26.46 12.98
CA ILE A 753 -16.96 -26.43 11.79
C ILE A 753 -17.36 -24.98 11.55
N ILE A 754 -16.85 -24.37 10.49
CA ILE A 754 -17.00 -22.95 10.18
C ILE A 754 -17.97 -22.79 9.02
N ASP A 755 -19.19 -22.34 9.29
CA ASP A 755 -20.23 -22.11 8.28
C ASP A 755 -20.20 -20.66 7.77
N LEU A 756 -19.83 -20.49 6.50
CA LEU A 756 -19.61 -19.20 5.86
C LEU A 756 -20.89 -18.69 5.19
N GLY A 757 -21.53 -17.69 5.79
CA GLY A 757 -22.84 -17.21 5.36
C GLY A 757 -23.96 -18.14 5.82
N ALA A 758 -23.96 -18.46 7.12
CA ALA A 758 -24.84 -19.46 7.72
C ALA A 758 -26.33 -19.13 7.58
N ALA A 759 -26.71 -17.84 7.59
CA ALA A 759 -28.09 -17.37 7.56
C ALA A 759 -29.00 -18.17 8.52
N ASN A 760 -29.96 -18.94 7.99
CA ASN A 760 -30.81 -19.89 8.72
C ASN A 760 -30.62 -21.34 8.19
N SER A 761 -29.44 -21.64 7.65
CA SER A 761 -29.11 -22.89 6.97
C SER A 761 -28.99 -24.07 7.92
N LYS A 762 -29.67 -25.18 7.60
CA LYS A 762 -29.54 -26.45 8.36
C LYS A 762 -28.47 -27.38 7.80
N LYS A 763 -27.71 -26.96 6.79
CA LYS A 763 -26.81 -27.84 6.03
C LYS A 763 -25.58 -28.30 6.82
N PHE A 764 -25.23 -27.60 7.91
CA PHE A 764 -24.15 -28.01 8.81
C PHE A 764 -24.53 -29.18 9.73
N GLU A 765 -25.82 -29.37 10.02
CA GLU A 765 -26.32 -30.31 11.03
C GLU A 765 -25.81 -31.75 10.83
N PRO A 766 -25.78 -32.33 9.61
CA PRO A 766 -25.29 -33.70 9.42
C PRO A 766 -23.80 -33.86 9.77
N TYR A 767 -22.97 -32.83 9.58
CA TYR A 767 -21.56 -32.89 9.99
C TYR A 767 -21.45 -32.93 11.52
N VAL A 768 -22.22 -32.12 12.23
CA VAL A 768 -22.23 -32.12 13.71
C VAL A 768 -22.71 -33.47 14.25
N HIS A 769 -23.80 -34.01 13.71
CA HIS A 769 -24.29 -35.34 14.08
C HIS A 769 -23.23 -36.43 13.88
N GLU A 770 -22.44 -36.33 12.82
CA GLU A 770 -21.40 -37.30 12.52
C GLU A 770 -20.20 -37.20 13.47
N PHE A 771 -19.79 -35.99 13.86
CA PHE A 771 -18.79 -35.80 14.92
C PHE A 771 -19.26 -36.46 16.23
N ILE A 772 -20.53 -36.26 16.61
CA ILE A 772 -21.14 -36.90 17.78
C ILE A 772 -21.15 -38.44 17.63
N ALA A 773 -21.59 -38.95 16.49
CA ALA A 773 -21.69 -40.39 16.23
C ALA A 773 -20.32 -41.10 16.28
N GLN A 774 -19.26 -40.43 15.82
CA GLN A 774 -17.88 -40.93 15.88
C GLN A 774 -17.19 -40.69 17.24
N GLY A 775 -17.87 -40.08 18.21
CA GLY A 775 -17.29 -39.76 19.51
C GLY A 775 -16.18 -38.70 19.46
N LYS A 776 -16.21 -37.81 18.46
CA LYS A 776 -15.24 -36.72 18.28
C LYS A 776 -15.86 -35.41 18.77
N GLU A 777 -15.10 -34.66 19.58
CA GLU A 777 -15.51 -33.31 19.98
C GLU A 777 -15.46 -32.36 18.78
N CYS A 778 -16.40 -31.41 18.71
CA CYS A 778 -16.38 -30.36 17.71
C CYS A 778 -16.96 -29.05 18.28
N VAL A 779 -16.64 -27.94 17.61
CA VAL A 779 -17.26 -26.63 17.85
C VAL A 779 -17.94 -26.18 16.57
N TYR A 780 -19.20 -25.79 16.65
CA TYR A 780 -19.91 -25.17 15.54
C TYR A 780 -19.78 -23.65 15.59
N VAL A 781 -19.34 -23.06 14.46
CA VAL A 781 -19.07 -21.64 14.31
C VAL A 781 -19.84 -21.12 13.10
N ALA A 782 -20.82 -20.24 13.32
CA ALA A 782 -21.52 -19.55 12.23
C ALA A 782 -20.91 -18.16 12.02
N LEU A 783 -20.53 -17.81 10.78
CA LEU A 783 -20.00 -16.50 10.41
C LEU A 783 -20.95 -15.82 9.43
N ASP A 784 -21.48 -14.64 9.79
CA ASP A 784 -22.48 -13.93 8.97
C ASP A 784 -22.42 -12.41 9.13
N LEU A 785 -22.92 -11.70 8.11
CA LEU A 785 -23.06 -10.24 8.07
C LEU A 785 -24.38 -9.75 8.69
N SER A 786 -25.35 -10.63 8.96
CA SER A 786 -26.60 -10.27 9.61
C SER A 786 -26.60 -10.69 11.08
N HIS A 787 -26.35 -9.74 11.99
CA HIS A 787 -26.40 -10.00 13.44
C HIS A 787 -27.74 -10.61 13.88
N ALA A 788 -28.86 -10.08 13.38
CA ALA A 788 -30.19 -10.56 13.72
C ALA A 788 -30.42 -12.04 13.29
N SER A 789 -30.04 -12.37 12.06
CA SER A 789 -30.13 -13.76 11.57
C SER A 789 -29.21 -14.68 12.36
N LEU A 790 -28.02 -14.22 12.70
CA LEU A 790 -27.00 -15.00 13.40
C LEU A 790 -27.42 -15.35 14.83
N VAL A 791 -28.01 -14.39 15.58
CA VAL A 791 -28.55 -14.63 16.93
C VAL A 791 -29.64 -15.68 16.91
N GLU A 792 -30.59 -15.58 15.97
CA GLU A 792 -31.66 -16.57 15.83
C GLU A 792 -31.10 -17.95 15.46
N HIS A 793 -30.13 -17.99 14.55
CA HIS A 793 -29.50 -19.22 14.08
C HIS A 793 -28.74 -19.97 15.18
N ILE A 794 -27.92 -19.26 15.96
CA ILE A 794 -27.15 -19.84 17.07
C ILE A 794 -28.06 -20.34 18.18
N ALA A 795 -29.14 -19.63 18.50
CA ALA A 795 -30.12 -20.10 19.47
C ALA A 795 -30.76 -21.44 19.04
N LYS A 796 -31.10 -21.59 17.75
CA LYS A 796 -31.62 -22.85 17.20
C LYS A 796 -30.56 -23.95 17.21
N ALA A 797 -29.34 -23.66 16.75
CA ALA A 797 -28.25 -24.64 16.70
C ALA A 797 -27.94 -25.20 18.10
N LYS A 798 -27.85 -24.33 19.11
CA LYS A 798 -27.65 -24.73 20.52
C LYS A 798 -28.78 -25.61 21.04
N ALA A 799 -30.03 -25.29 20.71
CA ALA A 799 -31.18 -26.11 21.10
C ALA A 799 -31.17 -27.50 20.44
N THR A 800 -30.72 -27.59 19.19
CA THR A 800 -30.56 -28.85 18.46
C THR A 800 -29.40 -29.70 19.01
N PHE A 801 -28.31 -29.07 19.47
CA PHE A 801 -27.09 -29.75 19.90
C PHE A 801 -26.65 -29.33 21.32
N PRO A 802 -27.34 -29.76 22.39
CA PRO A 802 -27.09 -29.31 23.77
C PRO A 802 -25.71 -29.73 24.35
N GLY A 803 -24.92 -30.54 23.65
CA GLY A 803 -23.56 -30.93 24.02
C GLY A 803 -22.47 -30.41 23.08
N VAL A 804 -22.83 -29.62 22.07
CA VAL A 804 -21.88 -29.05 21.11
C VAL A 804 -21.86 -27.54 21.30
N LYS A 805 -20.66 -27.00 21.48
CA LYS A 805 -20.48 -25.57 21.62
C LYS A 805 -20.82 -24.86 20.32
N CYS A 806 -21.83 -23.99 20.34
CA CYS A 806 -22.30 -23.23 19.19
C CYS A 806 -21.98 -21.75 19.38
N ILE A 807 -21.20 -21.15 18.48
CA ILE A 807 -20.78 -19.74 18.58
C ILE A 807 -21.08 -18.99 17.28
N GLY A 808 -21.51 -17.74 17.39
CA GLY A 808 -21.74 -16.85 16.26
C GLY A 808 -20.64 -15.79 16.16
N LEU A 809 -20.14 -15.56 14.95
CA LEU A 809 -19.22 -14.48 14.61
C LEU A 809 -19.94 -13.49 13.69
N TYR A 810 -20.20 -12.28 14.17
CA TYR A 810 -20.82 -11.21 13.40
C TYR A 810 -19.72 -10.37 12.70
N GLY A 811 -19.55 -10.56 11.40
CA GLY A 811 -18.52 -9.87 10.60
C GLY A 811 -18.22 -10.53 9.25
N SER A 812 -17.24 -9.99 8.54
CA SER A 812 -16.83 -10.47 7.21
C SER A 812 -15.94 -11.72 7.27
N PHE A 813 -15.72 -12.35 6.13
CA PHE A 813 -14.83 -13.51 6.02
C PHE A 813 -13.39 -13.18 6.46
N GLU A 814 -12.88 -12.02 6.04
CA GLU A 814 -11.53 -11.54 6.35
C GLU A 814 -11.36 -11.29 7.86
N GLN A 815 -12.38 -10.71 8.51
CA GLN A 815 -12.42 -10.56 9.96
C GLN A 815 -12.44 -11.93 10.67
N GLY A 816 -13.18 -12.90 10.11
CA GLY A 816 -13.21 -14.28 10.59
C GLY A 816 -11.83 -14.94 10.53
N ASP A 817 -11.07 -14.75 9.46
CA ASP A 817 -9.71 -15.29 9.34
C ASP A 817 -8.76 -14.72 10.41
N VAL A 818 -8.85 -13.43 10.71
CA VAL A 818 -8.10 -12.81 11.82
C VAL A 818 -8.46 -13.50 13.15
N TYR A 819 -9.75 -13.70 13.41
CA TYR A 819 -10.22 -14.39 14.61
C TYR A 819 -9.70 -15.84 14.71
N PHE A 820 -9.71 -16.61 13.62
CA PHE A 820 -9.22 -18.00 13.63
C PHE A 820 -7.70 -18.11 13.76
N LYS A 821 -6.94 -17.13 13.24
CA LYS A 821 -5.48 -17.05 13.46
C LYS A 821 -5.12 -16.82 14.92
N GLN A 822 -5.95 -16.09 15.65
CA GLN A 822 -5.77 -15.82 17.08
C GLN A 822 -6.18 -17.02 17.93
N THR A 823 -7.30 -17.66 17.63
CA THR A 823 -7.83 -18.79 18.42
C THR A 823 -7.14 -20.14 18.14
N ARG A 824 -6.38 -20.25 17.03
CA ARG A 824 -5.57 -21.42 16.64
C ARG A 824 -6.29 -22.77 16.85
N PRO A 825 -7.42 -23.00 16.18
CA PRO A 825 -8.15 -24.26 16.28
C PRO A 825 -7.32 -25.46 15.82
N VAL A 826 -7.61 -26.64 16.37
CA VAL A 826 -6.86 -27.89 16.09
C VAL A 826 -6.96 -28.28 14.62
N ALA A 827 -8.15 -28.16 14.04
CA ALA A 827 -8.42 -28.24 12.61
C ALA A 827 -9.70 -27.49 12.29
N ARG A 828 -9.87 -27.09 11.03
CA ARG A 828 -11.06 -26.37 10.55
C ARG A 828 -11.72 -27.12 9.40
N LEU A 829 -13.03 -27.25 9.50
CA LEU A 829 -13.91 -27.66 8.41
C LEU A 829 -14.70 -26.44 7.94
N PHE A 830 -14.23 -25.79 6.88
CA PHE A 830 -14.94 -24.67 6.26
C PHE A 830 -16.09 -25.17 5.40
N LEU A 831 -17.26 -24.57 5.54
CA LEU A 831 -18.44 -24.85 4.73
C LEU A 831 -18.80 -23.61 3.90
N SER A 832 -18.74 -23.73 2.57
CA SER A 832 -19.27 -22.73 1.63
C SER A 832 -20.32 -23.41 0.76
N LEU A 833 -21.54 -23.43 1.26
CA LEU A 833 -22.64 -24.24 0.74
C LEU A 833 -23.58 -23.40 -0.14
N GLY A 834 -24.44 -24.06 -0.91
CA GLY A 834 -25.47 -23.36 -1.69
C GLY A 834 -24.95 -22.63 -2.93
N SER A 835 -23.85 -23.10 -3.54
CA SER A 835 -23.34 -22.56 -4.80
C SER A 835 -22.85 -21.12 -4.73
N ILE A 836 -22.20 -20.74 -3.62
CA ILE A 836 -21.70 -19.37 -3.37
C ILE A 836 -20.24 -19.21 -3.79
N PHE A 837 -19.39 -20.22 -3.53
CA PHE A 837 -17.94 -20.10 -3.65
C PHE A 837 -17.47 -19.74 -5.07
N TYR A 838 -17.90 -20.49 -6.09
CA TYR A 838 -17.54 -20.26 -7.49
C TYR A 838 -18.55 -19.39 -8.26
N ASN A 839 -19.42 -18.67 -7.54
CA ASN A 839 -20.43 -17.80 -8.12
C ASN A 839 -19.86 -16.45 -8.60
N ALA A 840 -18.91 -16.50 -9.52
CA ALA A 840 -18.23 -15.34 -10.09
C ALA A 840 -17.60 -15.70 -11.44
N PRO A 841 -17.13 -14.74 -12.25
CA PRO A 841 -16.29 -15.00 -13.42
C PRO A 841 -15.01 -15.79 -13.07
N ASP A 842 -14.40 -16.44 -14.06
CA ASP A 842 -13.25 -17.36 -13.86
C ASP A 842 -12.09 -16.74 -13.07
N TYR A 843 -11.74 -15.49 -13.36
CA TYR A 843 -10.63 -14.82 -12.67
C TYR A 843 -10.93 -14.60 -11.19
N MET A 844 -12.13 -14.12 -10.83
CA MET A 844 -12.53 -13.93 -9.43
C MET A 844 -12.66 -15.26 -8.69
N ALA A 845 -13.19 -16.29 -9.34
CA ALA A 845 -13.24 -17.63 -8.78
C ALA A 845 -11.84 -18.19 -8.48
N LYS A 846 -10.88 -17.92 -9.37
CA LYS A 846 -9.47 -18.27 -9.17
C LYS A 846 -8.83 -17.47 -8.03
N ASP A 847 -9.10 -16.17 -7.95
CA ASP A 847 -8.61 -15.31 -6.87
C ASP A 847 -9.12 -15.80 -5.51
N ARG A 848 -10.39 -16.19 -5.40
CA ARG A 848 -10.94 -16.83 -4.18
C ARG A 848 -10.24 -18.14 -3.83
N CYS A 849 -9.87 -18.95 -4.82
CA CYS A 849 -9.10 -20.16 -4.56
C CYS A 849 -7.68 -19.85 -4.06
N ILE A 850 -7.04 -18.80 -4.57
CA ILE A 850 -5.72 -18.33 -4.10
C ILE A 850 -5.83 -17.81 -2.66
N GLU A 851 -6.86 -17.04 -2.37
CA GLU A 851 -7.18 -16.53 -1.04
C GLU A 851 -7.36 -17.68 -0.04
N PHE A 852 -8.28 -18.62 -0.30
CA PHE A 852 -8.51 -19.77 0.58
C PHE A 852 -7.29 -20.67 0.73
N LYS A 853 -6.44 -20.79 -0.30
CA LYS A 853 -5.16 -21.48 -0.17
C LYS A 853 -4.25 -20.82 0.87
N GLY A 854 -4.27 -19.50 1.00
CA GLY A 854 -3.54 -18.77 2.03
C GLY A 854 -4.11 -18.95 3.44
N HIS A 855 -5.40 -19.27 3.55
CA HIS A 855 -6.10 -19.46 4.83
C HIS A 855 -6.03 -20.90 5.35
N MET A 856 -5.90 -21.90 4.47
CA MET A 856 -5.95 -23.31 4.83
C MET A 856 -4.57 -23.88 5.18
N THR A 857 -4.52 -24.65 6.26
CA THR A 857 -3.41 -25.54 6.60
C THR A 857 -3.63 -26.94 6.00
N PRO A 858 -2.62 -27.84 5.99
CA PRO A 858 -2.78 -29.20 5.47
C PRO A 858 -3.84 -30.05 6.19
N VAL A 859 -4.17 -29.73 7.45
CA VAL A 859 -5.20 -30.44 8.23
C VAL A 859 -6.61 -29.91 7.99
N ASP A 860 -6.74 -28.69 7.43
CA ASP A 860 -8.04 -28.08 7.18
C ASP A 860 -8.72 -28.68 5.95
N ARG A 861 -10.05 -28.60 5.93
CA ARG A 861 -10.90 -29.04 4.82
C ARG A 861 -11.87 -27.94 4.45
N LEU A 862 -12.11 -27.75 3.16
CA LEU A 862 -13.13 -26.86 2.64
C LEU A 862 -14.16 -27.67 1.85
N ILE A 863 -15.41 -27.59 2.27
CA ILE A 863 -16.56 -28.15 1.56
C ILE A 863 -17.20 -27.06 0.74
N VAL A 864 -17.32 -27.30 -0.56
CA VAL A 864 -18.00 -26.40 -1.48
C VAL A 864 -19.18 -27.10 -2.13
N GLY A 865 -20.37 -26.56 -1.97
CA GLY A 865 -21.50 -26.89 -2.83
C GLY A 865 -21.50 -26.02 -4.07
N GLN A 866 -21.66 -26.60 -5.25
CA GLN A 866 -21.74 -25.84 -6.49
C GLN A 866 -22.72 -26.46 -7.47
N ASP A 867 -23.58 -25.60 -8.00
CA ASP A 867 -24.60 -25.97 -8.96
C ASP A 867 -24.09 -25.80 -10.41
N GLY A 868 -24.38 -26.79 -11.24
CA GLY A 868 -23.88 -26.91 -12.60
C GLY A 868 -24.76 -27.82 -13.46
N PRO A 869 -26.02 -27.40 -13.74
CA PRO A 869 -26.99 -28.20 -14.50
C PRO A 869 -26.56 -28.38 -15.95
N THR A 870 -26.90 -29.54 -16.52
CA THR A 870 -26.63 -29.90 -17.92
C THR A 870 -27.88 -30.49 -18.59
N GLY A 871 -28.02 -30.26 -19.90
CA GLY A 871 -29.14 -30.82 -20.67
C GLY A 871 -30.52 -30.43 -20.11
N ALA A 872 -31.34 -31.43 -19.79
CA ALA A 872 -32.70 -31.24 -19.27
C ALA A 872 -32.75 -30.60 -17.87
N GLU A 873 -31.68 -30.71 -17.08
CA GLU A 873 -31.57 -30.10 -15.74
C GLU A 873 -31.62 -28.56 -15.84
N ALA A 874 -31.09 -27.97 -16.91
CA ALA A 874 -31.00 -26.52 -17.06
C ALA A 874 -32.37 -25.84 -17.16
N SER A 875 -33.34 -26.49 -17.79
CA SER A 875 -34.72 -25.99 -17.87
C SER A 875 -35.40 -25.98 -16.50
N GLN A 876 -35.17 -27.00 -15.67
CA GLN A 876 -35.67 -27.07 -14.31
C GLN A 876 -35.00 -26.03 -13.40
N THR A 877 -33.68 -25.83 -13.57
CA THR A 877 -32.96 -24.76 -12.87
C THR A 877 -33.55 -23.39 -13.20
N HIS A 878 -33.88 -23.10 -14.46
CA HIS A 878 -34.50 -21.82 -14.82
C HIS A 878 -35.87 -21.61 -14.15
N ALA A 879 -36.71 -22.66 -14.12
CA ALA A 879 -38.02 -22.61 -13.48
C ALA A 879 -37.93 -22.34 -11.96
N ALA A 880 -36.87 -22.83 -11.30
CA ALA A 880 -36.66 -22.60 -9.87
C ALA A 880 -36.44 -21.13 -9.47
N TYR A 881 -36.13 -20.25 -10.43
CA TYR A 881 -36.00 -18.80 -10.21
C TYR A 881 -37.27 -18.02 -10.58
N ASN A 882 -38.35 -18.70 -10.98
CA ASN A 882 -39.59 -18.09 -11.45
C ASN A 882 -40.74 -18.49 -10.52
N THR A 883 -40.69 -17.99 -9.28
CA THR A 883 -41.67 -18.29 -8.23
C THR A 883 -42.16 -17.01 -7.56
N VAL A 884 -43.33 -17.10 -6.92
CA VAL A 884 -43.92 -15.97 -6.19
C VAL A 884 -43.04 -15.48 -5.03
N GLU A 885 -42.18 -16.35 -4.49
CA GLU A 885 -41.18 -15.99 -3.48
C GLU A 885 -40.09 -15.08 -4.06
N TYR A 886 -39.62 -15.34 -5.28
CA TYR A 886 -38.66 -14.47 -5.97
C TYR A 886 -39.30 -13.11 -6.32
N ASP A 887 -40.55 -13.09 -6.74
CA ASP A 887 -41.28 -11.84 -7.00
C ASP A 887 -41.40 -10.99 -5.73
N ALA A 888 -41.75 -11.64 -4.61
CA ALA A 888 -41.81 -10.98 -3.30
C ALA A 888 -40.44 -10.46 -2.86
N PHE A 889 -39.38 -11.24 -3.05
CA PHE A 889 -38.01 -10.83 -2.75
C PHE A 889 -37.59 -9.60 -3.57
N PHE A 890 -37.80 -9.62 -4.89
CA PHE A 890 -37.43 -8.50 -5.77
C PHE A 890 -38.23 -7.24 -5.47
N THR A 891 -39.51 -7.37 -5.15
CA THR A 891 -40.34 -6.23 -4.72
C THR A 891 -39.68 -5.51 -3.54
N THR A 892 -39.27 -6.26 -2.52
CA THR A 892 -38.68 -5.70 -1.30
C THR A 892 -37.24 -5.22 -1.51
N TYR A 893 -36.46 -5.91 -2.32
CA TYR A 893 -35.10 -5.50 -2.70
C TYR A 893 -35.11 -4.18 -3.49
N LEU A 894 -36.01 -4.05 -4.49
CA LEU A 894 -36.16 -2.84 -5.29
C LEU A 894 -36.71 -1.68 -4.47
N GLN A 895 -37.60 -1.93 -3.51
CA GLN A 895 -37.99 -0.90 -2.55
C GLN A 895 -36.77 -0.38 -1.78
N GLY A 896 -35.96 -1.28 -1.24
CA GLY A 896 -34.73 -0.90 -0.52
C GLY A 896 -33.76 -0.09 -1.39
N LEU A 897 -33.60 -0.47 -2.66
CA LEU A 897 -32.81 0.29 -3.63
C LEU A 897 -33.36 1.70 -3.88
N GLN A 898 -34.68 1.82 -4.07
CA GLN A 898 -35.35 3.09 -4.28
C GLN A 898 -35.20 4.00 -3.06
N ASP A 899 -35.37 3.46 -1.87
CA ASP A 899 -35.24 4.20 -0.61
C ASP A 899 -33.81 4.76 -0.46
N HIS A 900 -32.78 3.95 -0.71
CA HIS A 900 -31.38 4.38 -0.67
C HIS A 900 -31.01 5.36 -1.78
N ALA A 901 -31.68 5.30 -2.93
CA ALA A 901 -31.47 6.22 -4.06
C ALA A 901 -32.33 7.50 -3.95
N GLY A 902 -33.25 7.57 -3.01
CA GLY A 902 -34.25 8.64 -2.90
C GLY A 902 -35.17 8.72 -4.12
N ILE A 903 -35.51 7.58 -4.71
CA ILE A 903 -36.52 7.50 -5.78
C ILE A 903 -37.90 7.56 -5.11
N VAL A 904 -38.57 8.71 -5.21
CA VAL A 904 -39.88 8.96 -4.57
C VAL A 904 -41.02 8.77 -5.56
N GLY A 905 -42.12 8.17 -5.10
CA GLY A 905 -43.37 8.07 -5.88
C GLY A 905 -43.40 6.95 -6.92
N ALA A 906 -42.43 6.05 -6.91
CA ALA A 906 -42.39 4.86 -7.76
C ALA A 906 -42.73 3.61 -6.94
N ASP A 907 -43.83 2.91 -7.27
CA ASP A 907 -44.16 1.62 -6.67
C ASP A 907 -43.25 0.53 -7.27
N PRO A 908 -42.41 -0.17 -6.48
CA PRO A 908 -41.47 -1.18 -6.98
C PRO A 908 -42.12 -2.26 -7.86
N LYS A 909 -43.39 -2.58 -7.65
CA LYS A 909 -44.10 -3.61 -8.44
C LYS A 909 -44.46 -3.16 -9.84
N THR A 910 -44.67 -1.86 -10.04
CA THR A 910 -45.12 -1.30 -11.32
C THR A 910 -44.04 -0.49 -12.01
N ALA A 911 -43.07 0.05 -11.25
CA ALA A 911 -41.92 0.80 -11.72
C ALA A 911 -40.86 -0.07 -12.40
N TRP A 912 -40.85 -1.38 -12.09
CA TRP A 912 -39.88 -2.33 -12.62
C TRP A 912 -40.57 -3.58 -13.17
N THR A 913 -40.07 -4.09 -14.29
CA THR A 913 -40.32 -5.47 -14.70
C THR A 913 -39.09 -6.32 -14.38
N VAL A 914 -39.31 -7.51 -13.82
CA VAL A 914 -38.24 -8.45 -13.47
C VAL A 914 -38.45 -9.71 -14.29
N GLU A 915 -37.46 -10.06 -15.10
CA GLU A 915 -37.51 -11.27 -15.93
C GLU A 915 -36.30 -12.16 -15.61
N SER A 916 -36.58 -13.39 -15.20
CA SER A 916 -35.56 -14.43 -15.03
C SER A 916 -34.95 -14.78 -16.40
N LYS A 917 -33.63 -14.89 -16.48
CA LYS A 917 -32.89 -15.29 -17.68
C LYS A 917 -31.88 -16.37 -17.33
N LEU A 918 -31.75 -17.36 -18.22
CA LEU A 918 -30.69 -18.36 -18.14
C LEU A 918 -29.94 -18.42 -19.47
N ASN A 919 -28.62 -18.24 -19.43
CA ASN A 919 -27.75 -18.57 -20.54
C ASN A 919 -26.93 -19.85 -20.22
N LYS A 920 -26.05 -20.29 -21.12
CA LYS A 920 -25.29 -21.54 -20.97
C LYS A 920 -24.39 -21.61 -19.72
N ALA A 921 -24.02 -20.49 -19.10
CA ALA A 921 -23.05 -20.43 -18.01
C ALA A 921 -23.54 -19.65 -16.78
N MET A 922 -24.70 -18.98 -16.86
CA MET A 922 -25.13 -18.04 -15.82
C MET A 922 -26.65 -17.83 -15.86
N HIS A 923 -27.26 -17.88 -14.68
CA HIS A 923 -28.60 -17.37 -14.41
C HIS A 923 -28.51 -15.91 -13.95
N TYR A 924 -29.45 -15.06 -14.33
CA TYR A 924 -29.53 -13.67 -13.89
C TYR A 924 -30.97 -13.13 -14.07
N PHE A 925 -31.24 -11.94 -13.56
CA PHE A 925 -32.51 -11.25 -13.76
C PHE A 925 -32.30 -9.98 -14.58
N ASP A 926 -33.07 -9.81 -15.64
CA ASP A 926 -33.19 -8.54 -16.35
C ASP A 926 -34.27 -7.71 -15.64
N VAL A 927 -33.85 -6.59 -15.04
CA VAL A 927 -34.72 -5.66 -14.31
C VAL A 927 -34.84 -4.37 -15.11
N THR A 928 -36.04 -4.08 -15.63
CA THR A 928 -36.25 -2.99 -16.58
C THR A 928 -37.14 -1.90 -15.98
N ALA A 929 -36.71 -0.66 -16.05
CA ALA A 929 -37.51 0.50 -15.64
C ALA A 929 -38.70 0.69 -16.60
N THR A 930 -39.93 0.77 -16.08
CA THR A 930 -41.13 0.95 -16.91
C THR A 930 -41.39 2.42 -17.28
N HIS A 931 -40.91 3.35 -16.45
CA HIS A 931 -41.07 4.79 -16.62
C HIS A 931 -39.80 5.53 -16.18
N ASP A 932 -39.69 6.81 -16.53
CA ASP A 932 -38.58 7.65 -16.11
C ASP A 932 -38.58 7.82 -14.59
N MET A 933 -37.48 7.47 -13.94
CA MET A 933 -37.26 7.65 -12.51
C MET A 933 -36.06 8.56 -12.27
N TYR A 934 -36.08 9.29 -11.17
CA TYR A 934 -34.98 10.18 -10.80
C TYR A 934 -34.47 9.82 -9.42
N CYS A 935 -33.20 9.43 -9.38
CA CYS A 935 -32.45 9.25 -8.15
C CYS A 935 -32.01 10.63 -7.65
N ILE A 936 -32.73 11.18 -6.67
CA ILE A 936 -32.45 12.52 -6.13
C ILE A 936 -31.13 12.57 -5.35
N ILE A 937 -30.75 11.45 -4.71
CA ILE A 937 -29.56 11.39 -3.85
C ILE A 937 -28.28 11.46 -4.69
N PHE A 938 -28.25 10.79 -5.85
CA PHE A 938 -27.06 10.74 -6.72
C PHE A 938 -27.17 11.63 -7.97
N GLY A 939 -28.31 12.30 -8.20
CA GLY A 939 -28.52 13.14 -9.38
C GLY A 939 -28.55 12.36 -10.70
N ILE A 940 -29.08 11.13 -10.67
CA ILE A 940 -29.09 10.22 -11.83
C ILE A 940 -30.52 10.04 -12.34
N LYS A 941 -30.72 10.20 -13.66
CA LYS A 941 -31.96 9.83 -14.34
C LYS A 941 -31.88 8.38 -14.81
N VAL A 942 -32.85 7.56 -14.41
CA VAL A 942 -33.08 6.22 -14.96
C VAL A 942 -34.19 6.34 -15.99
N ALA A 943 -33.84 6.22 -17.27
CA ALA A 943 -34.82 6.35 -18.36
C ALA A 943 -35.72 5.11 -18.47
N ALA A 944 -36.98 5.32 -18.87
CA ALA A 944 -37.90 4.24 -19.22
C ALA A 944 -37.27 3.31 -20.27
N GLY A 945 -37.40 2.00 -20.07
CA GLY A 945 -36.82 0.96 -20.92
C GLY A 945 -35.35 0.62 -20.61
N THR A 946 -34.72 1.27 -19.61
CA THR A 946 -33.37 0.89 -19.17
C THR A 946 -33.41 -0.45 -18.46
N THR A 947 -32.65 -1.44 -18.95
CA THR A 947 -32.55 -2.80 -18.37
C THR A 947 -31.21 -3.01 -17.65
N PHE A 948 -31.28 -3.50 -16.42
CA PHE A 948 -30.13 -3.86 -15.59
C PHE A 948 -30.07 -5.36 -15.35
N LYS A 949 -28.86 -5.94 -15.40
CA LYS A 949 -28.64 -7.36 -15.08
C LYS A 949 -28.31 -7.50 -13.60
N MET A 950 -29.24 -8.06 -12.83
CA MET A 950 -29.11 -8.24 -11.38
C MET A 950 -28.97 -9.72 -10.99
N PHE A 951 -28.42 -9.97 -9.79
CA PHE A 951 -28.25 -11.30 -9.19
C PHE A 951 -27.68 -12.38 -10.12
N LYS A 952 -26.54 -12.07 -10.76
CA LYS A 952 -25.77 -13.04 -11.54
C LYS A 952 -25.42 -14.26 -10.67
N SER A 953 -25.80 -15.44 -11.15
CA SER A 953 -25.55 -16.76 -10.56
C SER A 953 -24.85 -17.65 -11.59
N TRP A 954 -23.54 -17.78 -11.47
CA TRP A 954 -22.71 -18.60 -12.35
C TRP A 954 -22.94 -20.09 -12.09
N LYS A 955 -23.21 -20.82 -13.17
CA LYS A 955 -23.45 -22.26 -13.18
C LYS A 955 -22.23 -22.92 -13.82
N ARG A 956 -21.55 -23.78 -13.07
CA ARG A 956 -20.25 -24.32 -13.45
C ARG A 956 -20.25 -25.83 -13.40
N TYR A 957 -19.77 -26.46 -14.46
CA TYR A 957 -19.65 -27.91 -14.48
C TYR A 957 -18.37 -28.36 -13.77
N GLU A 958 -18.36 -29.64 -13.39
CA GLU A 958 -17.29 -30.25 -12.60
C GLU A 958 -15.88 -30.03 -13.17
N GLY A 959 -15.71 -30.22 -14.48
CA GLY A 959 -14.42 -30.01 -15.14
C GLY A 959 -13.86 -28.58 -15.02
N GLU A 960 -14.72 -27.55 -14.99
CA GLU A 960 -14.28 -26.16 -14.79
C GLU A 960 -13.77 -25.95 -13.36
N ILE A 961 -14.54 -26.45 -12.39
CA ILE A 961 -14.22 -26.31 -10.97
C ILE A 961 -12.91 -27.04 -10.67
N HIS A 962 -12.77 -28.28 -11.13
CA HIS A 962 -11.54 -29.04 -11.00
C HIS A 962 -10.35 -28.32 -11.63
N LYS A 963 -10.52 -27.76 -12.84
CA LYS A 963 -9.46 -27.01 -13.51
C LYS A 963 -9.04 -25.77 -12.71
N LEU A 964 -10.01 -24.92 -12.32
CA LEU A 964 -9.75 -23.68 -11.59
C LEU A 964 -9.01 -23.94 -10.27
N THR A 965 -9.45 -24.95 -9.52
CA THR A 965 -8.87 -25.28 -8.21
C THR A 965 -7.50 -25.93 -8.32
N ASN A 966 -7.31 -26.86 -9.26
CA ASN A 966 -6.01 -27.51 -9.45
C ASN A 966 -4.95 -26.54 -10.00
N GLU A 967 -5.33 -25.57 -10.84
CA GLU A 967 -4.41 -24.55 -11.37
C GLU A 967 -3.74 -23.70 -10.28
N VAL A 968 -4.41 -23.49 -9.14
CA VAL A 968 -3.84 -22.73 -8.01
C VAL A 968 -3.05 -23.63 -7.04
N GLY A 969 -2.98 -24.94 -7.31
CA GLY A 969 -2.27 -25.92 -6.48
C GLY A 969 -3.04 -26.38 -5.25
N LEU A 970 -4.36 -26.24 -5.23
CA LEU A 970 -5.24 -26.91 -4.26
C LEU A 970 -5.63 -28.28 -4.79
N LYS A 971 -5.76 -29.27 -3.91
CA LYS A 971 -6.29 -30.59 -4.25
C LYS A 971 -7.81 -30.56 -4.12
N ILE A 972 -8.53 -31.12 -5.08
CA ILE A 972 -9.99 -31.16 -5.10
C ILE A 972 -10.50 -32.56 -5.44
N GLU A 973 -11.54 -32.95 -4.73
CA GLU A 973 -12.24 -34.23 -4.87
C GLU A 973 -13.75 -33.97 -4.96
N THR A 974 -14.43 -34.63 -5.89
CA THR A 974 -15.90 -34.58 -5.95
C THR A 974 -16.46 -35.60 -4.96
N LEU A 975 -17.23 -35.13 -3.98
CA LEU A 975 -17.86 -35.98 -2.97
C LEU A 975 -19.13 -36.64 -3.49
N GLY A 976 -19.93 -35.92 -4.28
CA GLY A 976 -21.17 -36.45 -4.84
C GLY A 976 -21.89 -35.46 -5.76
N LYS A 977 -22.87 -35.99 -6.51
CA LYS A 977 -23.81 -35.26 -7.37
C LYS A 977 -25.23 -35.70 -6.99
N ALA A 978 -26.17 -34.78 -7.00
CA ALA A 978 -27.59 -35.11 -6.85
C ALA A 978 -28.14 -35.80 -8.12
N ASP A 979 -29.07 -36.72 -7.93
CA ASP A 979 -29.60 -37.56 -9.01
C ASP A 979 -30.35 -36.74 -10.07
N ASN A 980 -31.13 -35.74 -9.63
CA ASN A 980 -32.08 -35.01 -10.47
C ASN A 980 -31.67 -33.55 -10.73
N SER A 981 -30.47 -33.12 -10.35
CA SER A 981 -30.00 -31.78 -10.61
C SER A 981 -28.49 -31.69 -10.85
N GLY A 982 -28.05 -30.49 -11.25
CA GLY A 982 -26.63 -30.16 -11.42
C GLY A 982 -25.84 -30.02 -10.13
N MET A 983 -26.49 -30.11 -8.96
CA MET A 983 -25.87 -29.84 -7.68
C MET A 983 -24.81 -30.88 -7.34
N ARG A 984 -23.61 -30.41 -6.98
CA ARG A 984 -22.47 -31.23 -6.57
C ARG A 984 -21.84 -30.68 -5.31
N GLN A 985 -21.15 -31.55 -4.59
CA GLN A 985 -20.31 -31.16 -3.46
C GLN A 985 -18.85 -31.56 -3.71
N TYR A 986 -17.94 -30.69 -3.32
CA TYR A 986 -16.51 -30.86 -3.48
C TYR A 986 -15.80 -30.75 -2.14
N LEU A 987 -14.78 -31.57 -1.95
CA LEU A 987 -13.81 -31.49 -0.86
C LEU A 987 -12.51 -30.91 -1.40
N ILE A 988 -12.08 -29.78 -0.83
CA ILE A 988 -10.85 -29.09 -1.19
C ILE A 988 -9.86 -29.19 -0.03
N LYS A 989 -8.59 -29.43 -0.36
CA LYS A 989 -7.47 -29.62 0.57
C LYS A 989 -6.26 -28.78 0.13
N ALA A 990 -5.51 -28.24 1.09
CA ALA A 990 -4.21 -27.65 0.83
C ALA A 990 -3.19 -28.75 0.41
N ALA A 991 -2.22 -28.40 -0.43
CA ALA A 991 -1.13 -29.32 -0.78
C ALA A 991 -0.16 -29.48 0.40
N GLU A 992 0.33 -30.70 0.63
CA GLU A 992 1.48 -30.95 1.50
C GLU A 992 2.73 -30.42 0.79
N ASN A 993 3.43 -29.46 1.42
CA ASN A 993 4.68 -28.90 0.90
C ASN A 993 5.85 -29.87 1.02
#